data_AF-A0A453IZG2-F1
#
_entry.id   AF-A0A453IZG2-F1
#
_cell.length_a   1.000
_cell.length_b   1.000
_cell.length_c   1.000
_cell.angle_alpha   90.00
_cell.angle_beta   90.00
_cell.angle_gamma   90.00
#
_symmetry.space_group_name_H-M   'P 1'
#
loop_
_entity.id
_entity.type
_entity.pdbx_description
1 polymer ?
#
loop_
_entity_poly.entity_id
_entity_poly.type
_entity_poly.pdbx_seq_one_letter_code
_entity_poly.pdbx_strand_id
1 'polypeptide(L)'
;MGTIRAEHDDFSIRFASAMNQMITLKSSDGADNDWSRDIKGNMYDTVVEGFQLLSRWTGRIWEQCAWKFSRPCKEPPISDSQQDSATFFDYEKVVRWNYTAEERRALLELIGYIKSIGLMMQHCDTLVSEALWETIHMEVQDFVQDKLDTMLRTTFRKKKDLSRILSDMRTLSADWMANTSKADPEQHSLHQETEEMRQSTFYPRPVAPTAAQIHCLQFLICELVSGGNLRKPGGLFGNSSSGIPVEDLKQLETFFYKLSFFLHILDFTATIGTLTDLGFLWFREFYLESSRVIQFPIECSLPWMLVDHVIESQDAGLLESILIPLDLYNDSAQHALTYLKQRFLYDEIEAEVDLSFDLLVQKLNEVIFTYYKSCAASTLLDSSFTYACDDGEKYFVKPLRFDAIFKLRRVMILGRTIDLRSLITQRMNKLFRENIDFLLERFEYGDLCGVVELQQLLDILELTHQSISRFLELDSYSLMISEMQENLSLVSYSSRISSQIWNEMQTDFLPNFILCNTTQRFVRSLKGAHHSSQRSDASTGKPYFYCGSHDLTMAYQGLAGLYRDFFGIPHMFAVVKLLGSRSLPGIIRALLDHISSKITAMVPKVTGLQEALPKSIGLLSFDGGIAGCQKIIHEILTWEAKSDVKVEVLHDLKEIGSALYWMSLLDIVL
;
A
#
# COMPACT_ATOMS: atom_id res chain seq x y z
N MET A 1 17.68 -11.01 -12.12
CA MET A 1 16.54 -10.07 -12.22
C MET A 1 16.54 -9.27 -13.51
N GLY A 2 17.59 -8.53 -13.88
CA GLY A 2 17.60 -7.73 -15.13
C GLY A 2 17.19 -8.51 -16.39
N THR A 3 17.72 -9.74 -16.57
CA THR A 3 17.33 -10.61 -17.69
C THR A 3 15.86 -11.01 -17.65
N ILE A 4 15.33 -11.40 -16.48
CA ILE A 4 13.94 -11.82 -16.33
C ILE A 4 12.98 -10.68 -16.66
N ARG A 5 13.31 -9.46 -16.23
CA ARG A 5 12.52 -8.27 -16.55
C ARG A 5 12.48 -8.02 -18.05
N ALA A 6 13.63 -8.11 -18.73
CA ALA A 6 13.69 -7.96 -20.18
C ALA A 6 12.90 -9.05 -20.92
N GLU A 7 12.98 -10.31 -20.46
CA GLU A 7 12.20 -11.42 -21.01
C GLU A 7 10.69 -11.20 -20.80
N HIS A 8 10.28 -10.73 -19.62
CA HIS A 8 8.89 -10.38 -19.33
C HIS A 8 8.35 -9.29 -20.25
N ASP A 9 9.09 -8.20 -20.40
CA ASP A 9 8.65 -7.05 -21.19
C ASP A 9 8.58 -7.41 -22.68
N ASP A 10 9.59 -8.13 -23.20
CA ASP A 10 9.61 -8.62 -24.57
C ASP A 10 8.44 -9.58 -24.86
N PHE A 11 8.24 -10.58 -24.00
CA PHE A 11 7.13 -11.52 -24.14
C PHE A 11 5.78 -10.80 -24.07
N SER A 12 5.59 -9.89 -23.12
CA SER A 12 4.34 -9.14 -22.95
C SER A 12 3.97 -8.35 -24.21
N ILE A 13 4.95 -7.68 -24.82
CA ILE A 13 4.76 -6.91 -26.06
C ILE A 13 4.43 -7.83 -27.23
N ARG A 14 5.19 -8.92 -27.40
CA ARG A 14 4.97 -9.88 -28.49
C ARG A 14 3.63 -10.59 -28.36
N PHE A 15 3.26 -11.01 -27.15
CA PHE A 15 1.97 -11.63 -26.87
C PHE A 15 0.81 -10.68 -27.18
N ALA A 16 0.88 -9.42 -26.71
CA ALA A 16 -0.13 -8.42 -27.02
C ALA A 16 -0.25 -8.15 -28.54
N SER A 17 0.88 -8.11 -29.25
CA SER A 17 0.90 -7.98 -30.72
C SER A 17 0.25 -9.18 -31.41
N ALA A 18 0.60 -10.41 -31.01
CA ALA A 18 0.01 -11.64 -31.56
C ALA A 18 -1.50 -11.69 -31.29
N MET A 19 -1.95 -11.25 -30.11
CA MET A 19 -3.36 -11.15 -29.78
C MET A 19 -4.12 -10.16 -30.67
N ASN A 20 -3.54 -8.99 -30.94
CA ASN A 20 -4.14 -8.02 -31.85
C ASN A 20 -4.27 -8.56 -33.29
N GLN A 21 -3.28 -9.33 -33.75
CA GLN A 21 -3.35 -10.01 -35.05
C GLN A 21 -4.45 -11.07 -35.07
N MET A 22 -4.60 -11.87 -34.00
CA MET A 22 -5.68 -12.85 -33.86
C MET A 22 -7.08 -12.20 -33.88
N ILE A 23 -7.26 -11.07 -33.20
CA ILE A 23 -8.52 -10.31 -33.20
C ILE A 23 -8.82 -9.79 -34.61
N THR A 24 -7.80 -9.26 -35.31
CA THR A 24 -7.93 -8.76 -36.68
C THR A 24 -8.33 -9.89 -37.64
N LEU A 25 -7.69 -11.05 -37.52
CA LEU A 25 -8.00 -12.23 -38.33
C LEU A 25 -9.47 -12.66 -38.15
N LYS A 26 -9.99 -12.68 -36.91
CA LYS A 26 -11.40 -13.02 -36.64
C LYS A 26 -12.39 -12.01 -37.22
N SER A 27 -11.97 -10.76 -37.45
CA SER A 27 -12.80 -9.72 -38.03
C SER A 27 -12.76 -9.63 -39.56
N SER A 28 -11.82 -10.33 -40.20
CA SER A 28 -11.61 -10.27 -41.66
C SER A 28 -12.33 -11.42 -42.36
N ASP A 29 -13.43 -11.12 -43.05
CA ASP A 29 -14.11 -12.07 -43.93
C ASP A 29 -13.26 -12.32 -45.19
N GLY A 30 -12.84 -13.56 -45.43
CA GLY A 30 -12.08 -13.95 -46.63
C GLY A 30 -10.56 -13.71 -46.58
N ALA A 31 -9.95 -13.77 -45.40
CA ALA A 31 -8.49 -13.70 -45.23
C ALA A 31 -7.72 -14.74 -46.07
N ASP A 32 -6.56 -14.34 -46.60
CA ASP A 32 -5.63 -15.24 -47.30
C ASP A 32 -5.24 -16.45 -46.43
N ASN A 33 -5.29 -17.66 -46.99
CA ASN A 33 -5.09 -18.91 -46.26
C ASN A 33 -3.68 -19.01 -45.67
N ASP A 34 -2.67 -18.53 -46.39
CA ASP A 34 -1.28 -18.57 -45.92
C ASP A 34 -1.06 -17.58 -44.77
N TRP A 35 -1.57 -16.35 -44.91
CA TRP A 35 -1.53 -15.34 -43.85
C TRP A 35 -2.27 -15.80 -42.57
N SER A 36 -3.45 -16.40 -42.73
CA SER A 36 -4.21 -16.99 -41.62
C SER A 36 -3.43 -18.09 -40.91
N ARG A 37 -2.77 -18.99 -41.65
CA ARG A 37 -1.96 -20.07 -41.08
C ARG A 37 -0.77 -19.51 -40.29
N ASP A 38 -0.08 -18.52 -40.84
CA ASP A 38 1.11 -17.93 -40.21
C ASP A 38 0.76 -17.24 -38.89
N ILE A 39 -0.37 -16.51 -38.83
CA ILE A 39 -0.85 -15.89 -37.58
C ILE A 39 -1.18 -16.94 -36.53
N LYS A 40 -1.91 -18.01 -36.90
CA LYS A 40 -2.29 -19.08 -35.97
C LYS A 40 -1.05 -19.84 -35.44
N GLY A 41 -0.09 -20.11 -36.32
CA GLY A 41 1.19 -20.72 -35.96
C GLY A 41 2.01 -19.84 -35.01
N ASN A 42 2.12 -18.54 -35.30
CA ASN A 42 2.79 -17.59 -34.42
C ASN A 42 2.14 -17.51 -33.03
N MET A 43 0.80 -17.57 -32.96
CA MET A 43 0.09 -17.63 -31.68
C MET A 43 0.38 -18.93 -30.92
N TYR A 44 0.41 -20.07 -31.62
CA TYR A 44 0.80 -21.35 -31.03
C TYR A 44 2.20 -21.30 -30.42
N ASP A 45 3.19 -20.81 -31.18
CA ASP A 45 4.57 -20.68 -30.69
C ASP A 45 4.67 -19.73 -29.49
N THR A 46 3.93 -18.63 -29.53
CA THR A 46 3.85 -17.65 -28.43
C THR A 46 3.23 -18.26 -27.16
N VAL A 47 2.20 -19.11 -27.28
CA VAL A 47 1.61 -19.82 -26.14
C VAL A 47 2.59 -20.85 -25.56
N VAL A 48 3.27 -21.61 -26.42
CA VAL A 48 4.29 -22.59 -26.01
C VAL A 48 5.40 -21.89 -25.22
N GLU A 49 5.90 -20.76 -25.74
CA GLU A 49 6.90 -19.95 -25.07
C GLU A 49 6.38 -19.45 -23.71
N GLY A 50 5.14 -18.96 -23.64
CA GLY A 50 4.53 -18.51 -22.39
C GLY A 50 4.50 -19.59 -21.31
N PHE A 51 4.14 -20.83 -21.66
CA PHE A 51 4.19 -21.96 -20.74
C PHE A 51 5.61 -22.27 -20.27
N GLN A 52 6.59 -22.26 -21.18
CA GLN A 52 7.99 -22.48 -20.83
C GLN A 52 8.54 -21.38 -19.93
N LEU A 53 8.15 -20.13 -20.18
CA LEU A 53 8.52 -18.95 -19.42
C LEU A 53 8.01 -19.06 -17.98
N LEU A 54 6.70 -19.30 -17.81
CA LEU A 54 6.06 -19.48 -16.51
C LEU A 54 6.65 -20.67 -15.76
N SER A 55 6.81 -21.83 -16.43
CA SER A 55 7.43 -23.02 -15.85
C SER A 55 8.83 -22.75 -15.32
N ARG A 56 9.66 -22.07 -16.12
CA ARG A 56 11.03 -21.73 -15.74
C ARG A 56 11.05 -20.78 -14.53
N TRP A 57 10.23 -19.73 -14.53
CA TRP A 57 10.20 -18.76 -13.43
C TRP A 57 9.66 -19.34 -12.13
N THR A 58 8.56 -20.09 -12.20
CA THR A 58 8.00 -20.82 -11.04
C THR A 58 9.00 -21.85 -10.51
N GLY A 59 9.70 -22.56 -11.40
CA GLY A 59 10.80 -23.45 -11.06
C GLY A 59 11.94 -22.75 -10.31
N ARG A 60 12.31 -21.51 -10.68
CA ARG A 60 13.33 -20.73 -9.96
C ARG A 60 12.91 -20.39 -8.53
N ILE A 61 11.64 -20.06 -8.30
CA ILE A 61 11.13 -19.81 -6.94
C ILE A 61 11.21 -21.11 -6.13
N TRP A 62 10.77 -22.22 -6.69
CA TRP A 62 10.89 -23.55 -6.06
C TRP A 62 12.33 -23.90 -5.68
N GLU A 63 13.27 -23.74 -6.61
CA GLU A 63 14.70 -23.98 -6.38
C GLU A 63 15.26 -23.09 -5.27
N GLN A 64 14.91 -21.80 -5.27
CA GLN A 64 15.33 -20.87 -4.23
C GLN A 64 14.80 -21.29 -2.86
N CYS A 65 13.51 -21.60 -2.76
CA CYS A 65 12.89 -22.05 -1.51
C CYS A 65 13.57 -23.33 -1.01
N ALA A 66 13.71 -24.36 -1.86
CA ALA A 66 14.38 -25.60 -1.50
C ALA A 66 15.81 -25.36 -1.00
N TRP A 67 16.55 -24.47 -1.66
CA TRP A 67 17.90 -24.09 -1.25
C TRP A 67 17.91 -23.40 0.12
N LYS A 68 17.00 -22.44 0.36
CA LYS A 68 16.87 -21.72 1.64
C LYS A 68 16.48 -22.65 2.78
N PHE A 69 15.54 -23.57 2.57
CA PHE A 69 15.17 -24.60 3.55
C PHE A 69 16.33 -25.55 3.88
N SER A 70 17.18 -25.87 2.90
CA SER A 70 18.38 -26.71 3.12
C SER A 70 19.53 -25.98 3.84
N ARG A 71 19.47 -24.64 3.92
CA ARG A 71 20.53 -23.80 4.50
C ARG A 71 19.94 -22.75 5.45
N PRO A 72 19.60 -23.15 6.68
CA PRO A 72 19.16 -22.22 7.72
C PRO A 72 20.20 -21.13 8.01
N CYS A 73 19.72 -19.93 8.30
CA CYS A 73 20.54 -18.82 8.77
C CYS A 73 21.23 -19.19 10.10
N LYS A 74 22.55 -19.00 10.15
CA LYS A 74 23.39 -19.40 11.30
C LYS A 74 23.39 -18.37 12.42
N GLU A 75 23.33 -17.08 12.07
CA GLU A 75 23.40 -15.95 13.00
C GLU A 75 22.28 -14.97 12.66
N PRO A 76 21.08 -15.10 13.29
CA PRO A 76 20.04 -14.10 13.14
C PRO A 76 20.52 -12.76 13.75
N PRO A 77 20.18 -11.62 13.14
CA PRO A 77 20.55 -10.31 13.68
C PRO A 77 19.92 -10.12 15.07
N ILE A 78 20.75 -9.91 16.09
CA ILE A 78 20.31 -9.63 17.45
C ILE A 78 19.77 -8.20 17.44
N SER A 79 18.45 -8.01 17.57
CA SER A 79 17.90 -6.68 17.84
C SER A 79 18.09 -6.34 19.32
N ASP A 80 18.43 -5.08 19.63
CA ASP A 80 18.66 -4.58 21.00
C ASP A 80 17.45 -4.77 21.94
N SER A 81 16.27 -5.10 21.39
CA SER A 81 15.03 -5.38 22.10
C SER A 81 14.84 -6.83 22.58
N GLN A 82 15.74 -7.77 22.23
CA GLN A 82 15.55 -9.22 22.48
C GLN A 82 16.61 -9.84 23.41
N GLN A 83 17.11 -9.09 24.40
CA GLN A 83 18.13 -9.60 25.33
C GLN A 83 17.61 -10.65 26.33
N ASP A 84 16.29 -10.82 26.50
CA ASP A 84 15.74 -11.80 27.44
C ASP A 84 15.08 -13.00 26.72
N SER A 85 15.87 -14.07 26.50
CA SER A 85 15.42 -15.45 26.25
C SER A 85 14.65 -15.78 24.95
N ALA A 86 14.94 -15.15 23.81
CA ALA A 86 14.32 -15.56 22.54
C ALA A 86 14.88 -16.91 22.04
N THR A 87 14.22 -18.02 22.36
CA THR A 87 14.37 -19.28 21.62
C THR A 87 13.76 -19.10 20.23
N PHE A 88 14.57 -18.80 19.23
CA PHE A 88 14.14 -18.74 17.83
C PHE A 88 13.67 -20.11 17.35
N PHE A 89 12.52 -20.17 16.67
CA PHE A 89 12.09 -21.39 15.98
C PHE A 89 13.03 -21.70 14.81
N ASP A 90 13.29 -22.97 14.54
CA ASP A 90 14.14 -23.35 13.39
C ASP A 90 13.54 -22.93 12.05
N TYR A 91 12.22 -22.79 11.97
CA TYR A 91 11.52 -22.25 10.80
C TYR A 91 11.87 -20.79 10.51
N GLU A 92 12.06 -19.96 11.55
CA GLU A 92 12.45 -18.55 11.37
C GLU A 92 13.82 -18.42 10.68
N LYS A 93 14.74 -19.36 10.96
CA LYS A 93 16.08 -19.35 10.38
C LYS A 93 16.08 -19.66 8.89
N VAL A 94 15.09 -20.41 8.40
CA VAL A 94 14.98 -20.77 6.96
C VAL A 94 14.09 -19.81 6.19
N VAL A 95 13.23 -19.06 6.88
CA VAL A 95 12.32 -18.07 6.30
C VAL A 95 12.66 -16.66 6.76
N ARG A 96 12.15 -16.19 7.90
CA ARG A 96 12.26 -14.79 8.37
C ARG A 96 13.66 -14.18 8.22
N TRP A 97 14.68 -14.92 8.65
CA TRP A 97 16.07 -14.47 8.71
C TRP A 97 16.92 -14.89 7.51
N ASN A 98 16.33 -15.58 6.52
CA ASN A 98 17.05 -16.11 5.37
C ASN A 98 16.80 -15.35 4.07
N TYR A 99 15.98 -14.30 4.08
CA TYR A 99 15.75 -13.43 2.92
C TYR A 99 16.18 -12.00 3.23
N THR A 100 17.17 -11.51 2.48
CA THR A 100 17.60 -10.11 2.46
C THR A 100 16.52 -9.21 1.84
N ALA A 101 16.62 -7.89 2.04
CA ALA A 101 15.70 -6.93 1.44
C ALA A 101 15.69 -7.02 -0.10
N GLU A 102 16.87 -7.16 -0.70
CA GLU A 102 17.03 -7.31 -2.15
C GLU A 102 16.42 -8.63 -2.66
N GLU A 103 16.56 -9.72 -1.90
CA GLU A 103 15.92 -11.00 -2.25
C GLU A 103 14.40 -10.94 -2.12
N ARG A 104 13.87 -10.27 -1.10
CA ARG A 104 12.41 -10.06 -0.95
C ARG A 104 11.86 -9.24 -2.11
N ARG A 105 12.55 -8.16 -2.49
CA ARG A 105 12.23 -7.37 -3.68
C ARG A 105 12.24 -8.21 -4.95
N ALA A 106 13.30 -8.99 -5.17
CA ALA A 106 13.45 -9.84 -6.35
C ALA A 106 12.36 -10.92 -6.43
N LEU A 107 12.03 -11.54 -5.30
CA LEU A 107 10.95 -12.53 -5.21
C LEU A 107 9.60 -11.89 -5.51
N LEU A 108 9.31 -10.72 -4.95
CA LEU A 108 8.09 -9.96 -5.22
C LEU A 108 7.94 -9.62 -6.71
N GLU A 109 9.00 -9.11 -7.34
CA GLU A 109 9.00 -8.80 -8.78
C GLU A 109 8.75 -10.06 -9.61
N LEU A 110 9.39 -11.19 -9.27
CA LEU A 110 9.21 -12.45 -9.98
C LEU A 110 7.80 -13.02 -9.84
N ILE A 111 7.21 -12.97 -8.64
CA ILE A 111 5.81 -13.33 -8.40
C ILE A 111 4.92 -12.44 -9.27
N GLY A 112 5.15 -11.13 -9.29
CA GLY A 112 4.40 -10.19 -10.13
C GLY A 112 4.46 -10.53 -11.61
N TYR A 113 5.63 -10.88 -12.14
CA TYR A 113 5.79 -11.30 -13.54
C TYR A 113 5.05 -12.61 -13.85
N ILE A 114 5.14 -13.62 -12.98
CA ILE A 114 4.40 -14.89 -13.14
C ILE A 114 2.90 -14.63 -13.16
N LYS A 115 2.39 -13.86 -12.18
CA LYS A 115 0.96 -13.54 -12.07
C LYS A 115 0.46 -12.70 -13.24
N SER A 116 1.26 -11.72 -13.69
CA SER A 116 0.89 -10.86 -14.82
C SER A 116 0.79 -11.64 -16.13
N ILE A 117 1.80 -12.45 -16.47
CA ILE A 117 1.79 -13.28 -17.68
C ILE A 117 0.69 -14.34 -17.60
N GLY A 118 0.55 -15.01 -16.45
CA GLY A 118 -0.51 -15.98 -16.22
C GLY A 118 -1.90 -15.40 -16.46
N LEU A 119 -2.16 -14.22 -15.88
CA LEU A 119 -3.42 -13.51 -16.07
C LEU A 119 -3.65 -13.11 -17.53
N MET A 120 -2.62 -12.60 -18.22
CA MET A 120 -2.72 -12.21 -19.62
C MET A 120 -3.07 -13.40 -20.52
N MET A 121 -2.44 -14.56 -20.28
CA MET A 121 -2.72 -15.79 -21.03
C MET A 121 -4.12 -16.35 -20.72
N GLN A 122 -4.54 -16.37 -19.44
CA GLN A 122 -5.87 -16.84 -19.04
C GLN A 122 -7.01 -16.06 -19.71
N HIS A 123 -6.89 -14.72 -19.82
CA HIS A 123 -7.92 -13.89 -20.46
C HIS A 123 -8.11 -14.21 -21.96
N CYS A 124 -7.14 -14.86 -22.60
CA CYS A 124 -7.14 -15.10 -24.03
C CYS A 124 -7.63 -16.50 -24.41
N ASP A 125 -7.87 -17.40 -23.44
CA ASP A 125 -8.18 -18.83 -23.66
C ASP A 125 -9.23 -19.06 -24.77
N THR A 126 -10.41 -18.44 -24.62
CA THR A 126 -11.51 -18.59 -25.58
C THR A 126 -11.21 -18.00 -26.97
N LEU A 127 -10.31 -17.02 -27.06
CA LEU A 127 -9.95 -16.38 -28.32
C LEU A 127 -8.95 -17.20 -29.13
N VAL A 128 -8.03 -17.90 -28.45
CA VAL A 128 -6.92 -18.62 -29.08
C VAL A 128 -7.21 -20.10 -29.31
N SER A 129 -8.18 -20.70 -28.59
CA SER A 129 -8.47 -22.14 -28.62
C SER A 129 -8.59 -22.74 -30.02
N GLU A 130 -9.41 -22.16 -30.90
CA GLU A 130 -9.60 -22.66 -32.28
C GLU A 130 -8.31 -22.66 -33.10
N ALA A 131 -7.50 -21.60 -32.96
CA ALA A 131 -6.22 -21.46 -33.66
C ALA A 131 -5.19 -22.48 -33.17
N LEU A 132 -5.15 -22.72 -31.86
CA LEU A 132 -4.30 -23.74 -31.26
C LEU A 132 -4.71 -25.14 -31.71
N TRP A 133 -6.00 -25.46 -31.69
CA TRP A 133 -6.52 -26.75 -32.13
C TRP A 133 -6.26 -27.01 -33.61
N GLU A 134 -6.42 -26.00 -34.46
CA GLU A 134 -6.12 -26.11 -35.88
C GLU A 134 -4.64 -26.34 -36.16
N THR A 135 -3.76 -25.67 -35.42
CA THR A 135 -2.31 -25.86 -35.51
C THR A 135 -1.91 -27.27 -35.06
N ILE A 136 -2.45 -27.74 -33.93
CA ILE A 136 -2.22 -29.11 -33.42
C ILE A 136 -2.75 -30.14 -34.43
N HIS A 137 -3.95 -29.93 -34.98
CA HIS A 137 -4.52 -30.81 -36.00
C HIS A 137 -3.59 -30.90 -37.21
N MET A 138 -3.10 -29.74 -37.69
CA MET A 138 -2.17 -29.69 -38.81
C MET A 138 -0.90 -30.49 -38.54
N GLU A 139 -0.26 -30.32 -37.38
CA GLU A 139 0.95 -31.07 -37.03
C GLU A 139 0.71 -32.58 -36.92
N VAL A 140 -0.44 -32.99 -36.37
CA VAL A 140 -0.81 -34.41 -36.28
C VAL A 140 -1.08 -35.00 -37.66
N GLN A 141 -1.80 -34.29 -38.53
CA GLN A 141 -2.10 -34.79 -39.88
C GLN A 141 -0.84 -34.84 -40.76
N ASP A 142 0.04 -33.83 -40.69
CA ASP A 142 1.34 -33.86 -41.39
C ASP A 142 2.17 -35.09 -40.96
N PHE A 143 2.22 -35.37 -39.67
CA PHE A 143 2.95 -36.53 -39.18
C PHE A 143 2.32 -37.85 -39.65
N VAL A 144 1.02 -38.00 -39.43
CA VAL A 144 0.33 -39.29 -39.63
C VAL A 144 0.10 -39.55 -41.13
N GLN A 145 -0.23 -38.54 -41.93
CA GLN A 145 -0.51 -38.72 -43.36
C GLN A 145 0.74 -38.69 -44.23
N ASP A 146 1.71 -37.81 -43.98
CA ASP A 146 2.88 -37.63 -44.86
C ASP A 146 4.16 -38.29 -44.30
N LYS A 147 4.57 -37.96 -43.07
CA LYS A 147 5.84 -38.48 -42.51
C LYS A 147 5.80 -40.01 -42.32
N LEU A 148 4.70 -40.54 -41.76
CA LEU A 148 4.55 -41.99 -41.63
C LEU A 148 4.43 -42.71 -42.99
N ASP A 149 3.83 -42.10 -44.01
CA ASP A 149 3.77 -42.68 -45.36
C ASP A 149 5.17 -42.82 -45.95
N THR A 150 5.98 -41.76 -45.81
CA THR A 150 7.37 -41.73 -46.24
C THR A 150 8.19 -42.83 -45.54
N MET A 151 8.07 -42.96 -44.22
CA MET A 151 8.73 -44.02 -43.44
C MET A 151 8.26 -45.42 -43.85
N LEU A 152 6.97 -45.61 -44.14
CA LEU A 152 6.41 -46.88 -44.63
C LEU A 152 7.01 -47.28 -45.99
N ARG A 153 7.14 -46.33 -46.93
CA ARG A 153 7.70 -46.59 -48.27
C ARG A 153 9.21 -46.81 -48.27
N THR A 154 9.92 -46.25 -47.28
CA THR A 154 11.37 -46.27 -47.18
C THR A 154 11.85 -47.28 -46.14
N THR A 155 11.94 -46.85 -44.87
CA THR A 155 12.55 -47.55 -43.74
C THR A 155 11.84 -48.84 -43.35
N PHE A 156 10.52 -48.86 -43.44
CA PHE A 156 9.71 -49.99 -42.97
C PHE A 156 9.22 -50.91 -44.09
N ARG A 157 9.45 -50.58 -45.37
CA ARG A 157 8.96 -51.34 -46.55
C ARG A 157 9.14 -52.86 -46.48
N LYS A 158 10.25 -53.33 -45.88
CA LYS A 158 10.59 -54.77 -45.76
C LYS A 158 10.33 -55.35 -44.36
N LYS A 159 9.87 -54.56 -43.39
CA LYS A 159 9.64 -54.92 -41.98
C LYS A 159 8.14 -55.02 -41.71
N LYS A 160 7.53 -56.16 -42.04
CA LYS A 160 6.06 -56.35 -42.01
C LYS A 160 5.43 -56.06 -40.64
N ASP A 161 6.02 -56.56 -39.56
CA ASP A 161 5.46 -56.40 -38.20
C ASP A 161 5.50 -54.94 -37.73
N LEU A 162 6.58 -54.22 -38.04
CA LEU A 162 6.74 -52.81 -37.69
C LEU A 162 5.92 -51.89 -38.62
N SER A 163 5.75 -52.27 -39.89
CA SER A 163 4.86 -51.58 -40.83
C SER A 163 3.39 -51.61 -40.37
N ARG A 164 2.98 -52.69 -39.69
CA ARG A 164 1.64 -52.79 -39.10
C ARG A 164 1.43 -51.70 -38.05
N ILE A 165 2.40 -51.48 -37.16
CA ILE A 165 2.32 -50.44 -36.11
C ILE A 165 2.16 -49.04 -36.73
N LEU A 166 2.91 -48.70 -37.78
CA LEU A 166 2.73 -47.41 -38.49
C LEU A 166 1.36 -47.31 -39.18
N SER A 167 0.85 -48.42 -39.71
CA SER A 167 -0.49 -48.46 -40.33
C SER A 167 -1.60 -48.31 -39.30
N ASP A 168 -1.40 -48.85 -38.09
CA ASP A 168 -2.32 -48.70 -36.97
C ASP A 168 -2.36 -47.23 -36.49
N MET A 169 -1.20 -46.56 -36.39
CA MET A 169 -1.13 -45.11 -36.10
C MET A 169 -1.93 -44.29 -37.13
N ARG A 170 -1.79 -44.63 -38.42
CA ARG A 170 -2.54 -43.98 -39.52
C ARG A 170 -4.03 -44.20 -39.40
N THR A 171 -4.45 -45.43 -39.12
CA THR A 171 -5.87 -45.79 -39.00
C THR A 171 -6.52 -45.10 -37.79
N LEU A 172 -5.76 -44.90 -36.71
CA LEU A 172 -6.24 -44.30 -35.48
C LEU A 172 -6.47 -42.78 -35.58
N SER A 173 -5.59 -42.07 -36.29
CA SER A 173 -5.50 -40.60 -36.19
C SER A 173 -5.53 -39.83 -37.50
N ALA A 174 -5.44 -40.48 -38.67
CA ALA A 174 -5.55 -39.77 -39.94
C ALA A 174 -7.01 -39.37 -40.23
N ASP A 175 -7.27 -38.08 -40.41
CA ASP A 175 -8.53 -37.56 -40.90
C ASP A 175 -8.51 -37.43 -42.42
N TRP A 176 -8.84 -38.51 -43.12
CA TRP A 176 -8.91 -38.52 -44.59
C TRP A 176 -10.01 -37.60 -45.15
N MET A 177 -11.03 -37.25 -44.35
CA MET A 177 -12.09 -36.34 -44.77
C MET A 177 -11.63 -34.88 -44.78
N ALA A 178 -10.53 -34.56 -44.09
CA ALA A 178 -9.85 -33.27 -44.21
C ALA A 178 -9.24 -33.06 -45.62
N ASN A 179 -9.09 -34.12 -46.42
CA ASN A 179 -8.49 -34.05 -47.76
C ASN A 179 -9.53 -33.65 -48.82
N THR A 180 -10.83 -33.72 -48.50
CA THR A 180 -11.94 -33.44 -49.43
C THR A 180 -12.74 -32.18 -49.09
N SER A 181 -12.48 -31.53 -47.94
CA SER A 181 -13.35 -30.49 -47.37
C SER A 181 -13.37 -29.12 -48.08
N LYS A 182 -12.57 -28.91 -49.14
CA LYS A 182 -12.59 -27.68 -49.97
C LYS A 182 -12.40 -27.93 -51.48
N ALA A 183 -12.79 -29.10 -51.99
CA ALA A 183 -12.80 -29.28 -53.44
C ALA A 183 -14.05 -28.60 -54.03
N ASP A 184 -13.90 -27.38 -54.57
CA ASP A 184 -14.86 -26.87 -55.54
C ASP A 184 -14.83 -27.81 -56.77
N PRO A 185 -15.96 -28.35 -57.25
CA PRO A 185 -15.95 -29.44 -58.24
C PRO A 185 -15.43 -29.06 -59.64
N GLU A 186 -15.07 -27.79 -59.89
CA GLU A 186 -14.87 -27.30 -61.26
C GLU A 186 -13.42 -27.32 -61.78
N GLN A 187 -12.40 -27.64 -60.96
CA GLN A 187 -11.00 -27.66 -61.42
C GLN A 187 -10.39 -29.05 -61.68
N HIS A 188 -11.12 -30.14 -61.46
CA HIS A 188 -10.58 -31.50 -61.62
C HIS A 188 -10.60 -32.06 -63.06
N SER A 189 -10.90 -31.26 -64.08
CA SER A 189 -11.05 -31.78 -65.45
C SER A 189 -9.83 -31.67 -66.36
N LEU A 190 -8.65 -31.19 -65.92
CA LEU A 190 -7.56 -30.93 -66.89
C LEU A 190 -6.12 -31.38 -66.58
N HIS A 191 -5.78 -32.02 -65.45
CA HIS A 191 -4.41 -32.51 -65.26
C HIS A 191 -4.34 -33.93 -64.69
N GLN A 192 -4.12 -34.90 -65.60
CA GLN A 192 -3.47 -36.18 -65.28
C GLN A 192 -1.98 -35.90 -65.03
N GLU A 193 -1.62 -35.73 -63.76
CA GLU A 193 -0.22 -35.76 -63.30
C GLU A 193 0.09 -37.09 -62.59
N THR A 194 1.29 -37.58 -62.85
CA THR A 194 1.85 -38.89 -62.47
C THR A 194 1.90 -39.09 -60.95
N GLU A 195 1.50 -40.27 -60.47
CA GLU A 195 1.25 -40.61 -59.05
C GLU A 195 2.47 -40.59 -58.08
N GLU A 196 3.67 -40.20 -58.49
CA GLU A 196 4.88 -40.43 -57.68
C GLU A 196 5.33 -39.27 -56.76
N MET A 197 4.68 -38.09 -56.76
CA MET A 197 5.03 -36.97 -55.87
C MET A 197 3.83 -36.13 -55.36
N ARG A 198 2.67 -36.73 -55.12
CA ARG A 198 1.59 -36.00 -54.41
C ARG A 198 1.89 -35.96 -52.92
N GLN A 199 2.36 -34.81 -52.40
CA GLN A 199 2.18 -34.48 -50.99
C GLN A 199 0.68 -34.52 -50.67
N SER A 200 0.27 -35.19 -49.60
CA SER A 200 -1.14 -35.30 -49.25
C SER A 200 -1.66 -33.91 -48.89
N THR A 201 -2.42 -33.28 -49.78
CA THR A 201 -2.99 -31.96 -49.49
C THR A 201 -4.20 -32.15 -48.58
N PHE A 202 -4.06 -31.78 -47.30
CA PHE A 202 -5.14 -31.78 -46.32
C PHE A 202 -5.44 -30.35 -45.84
N TYR A 203 -6.69 -30.10 -45.46
CA TYR A 203 -7.11 -28.81 -44.91
C TYR A 203 -7.22 -28.91 -43.39
N PRO A 204 -6.38 -28.19 -42.61
CA PRO A 204 -6.47 -28.17 -41.16
C PRO A 204 -7.86 -27.80 -40.66
N ARG A 205 -8.32 -28.48 -39.61
CA ARG A 205 -9.60 -28.26 -38.96
C ARG A 205 -9.37 -27.77 -37.53
N PRO A 206 -10.21 -26.87 -36.99
CA PRO A 206 -10.10 -26.41 -35.61
C PRO A 206 -10.61 -27.49 -34.62
N VAL A 207 -10.01 -28.67 -34.67
CA VAL A 207 -10.37 -29.82 -33.82
C VAL A 207 -9.10 -30.51 -33.33
N ALA A 208 -8.93 -30.53 -32.01
CA ALA A 208 -7.82 -31.20 -31.38
C ALA A 208 -8.00 -32.73 -31.41
N PRO A 209 -6.89 -33.50 -31.44
CA PRO A 209 -6.93 -34.93 -31.15
C PRO A 209 -7.39 -35.16 -29.70
N THR A 210 -8.16 -36.23 -29.48
CA THR A 210 -8.54 -36.64 -28.12
C THR A 210 -7.32 -37.11 -27.33
N ALA A 211 -7.35 -36.98 -25.99
CA ALA A 211 -6.30 -37.51 -25.12
C ALA A 211 -6.03 -39.00 -25.36
N ALA A 212 -7.08 -39.78 -25.66
CA ALA A 212 -6.96 -41.18 -26.03
C ALA A 212 -6.16 -41.37 -27.33
N GLN A 213 -6.42 -40.59 -28.38
CA GLN A 213 -5.64 -40.62 -29.62
C GLN A 213 -4.17 -40.25 -29.36
N ILE A 214 -3.91 -39.20 -28.58
CA ILE A 214 -2.55 -38.79 -28.20
C ILE A 214 -1.82 -39.95 -27.50
N HIS A 215 -2.41 -40.53 -26.45
CA HIS A 215 -1.79 -41.60 -25.69
C HIS A 215 -1.60 -42.89 -26.50
N CYS A 216 -2.56 -43.24 -27.37
CA CYS A 216 -2.41 -44.38 -28.27
C CYS A 216 -1.27 -44.16 -29.28
N LEU A 217 -1.14 -42.96 -29.87
CA LEU A 217 -0.01 -42.64 -30.74
C LEU A 217 1.32 -42.74 -29.98
N GLN A 218 1.41 -42.19 -28.76
CA GLN A 218 2.60 -42.32 -27.92
C GLN A 218 2.95 -43.77 -27.62
N PHE A 219 1.95 -44.59 -27.26
CA PHE A 219 2.14 -46.00 -27.00
C PHE A 219 2.68 -46.74 -28.23
N LEU A 220 2.09 -46.51 -29.40
CA LEU A 220 2.52 -47.14 -30.65
C LEU A 220 3.94 -46.69 -31.05
N ILE A 221 4.32 -45.43 -30.78
CA ILE A 221 5.70 -44.95 -31.01
C ILE A 221 6.67 -45.66 -30.06
N CYS A 222 6.31 -45.79 -28.78
CA CYS A 222 7.08 -46.56 -27.81
C CYS A 222 7.24 -48.03 -28.24
N GLU A 223 6.16 -48.65 -28.71
CA GLU A 223 6.18 -50.03 -29.20
C GLU A 223 7.10 -50.17 -30.41
N LEU A 224 6.99 -49.24 -31.37
CA LEU A 224 7.82 -49.19 -32.57
C LEU A 224 9.31 -49.09 -32.27
N VAL A 225 9.69 -48.22 -31.32
CA VAL A 225 11.10 -47.92 -31.02
C VAL A 225 11.71 -48.94 -30.05
N SER A 226 10.95 -49.36 -29.03
CA SER A 226 11.46 -50.22 -27.96
C SER A 226 11.13 -51.71 -28.14
N GLY A 227 10.20 -52.06 -29.04
CA GLY A 227 9.67 -53.41 -29.20
C GLY A 227 8.93 -53.88 -27.95
N GLY A 228 8.26 -52.97 -27.24
CA GLY A 228 7.55 -53.24 -25.98
C GLY A 228 8.42 -53.41 -24.73
N ASN A 229 9.76 -53.26 -24.82
CA ASN A 229 10.65 -53.41 -23.67
C ASN A 229 11.19 -52.06 -23.16
N LEU A 230 10.48 -51.48 -22.18
CA LEU A 230 10.76 -50.15 -21.60
C LEU A 230 12.00 -50.10 -20.68
N ARG A 231 12.63 -51.24 -20.36
CA ARG A 231 13.75 -51.33 -19.38
C ARG A 231 15.13 -51.47 -20.00
N LYS A 232 15.31 -51.16 -21.29
CA LYS A 232 16.61 -51.28 -21.96
C LYS A 232 17.58 -50.17 -21.51
N PRO A 233 18.86 -50.49 -21.23
CA PRO A 233 19.87 -49.48 -20.90
C PRO A 233 20.10 -48.58 -22.13
N GLY A 234 19.97 -47.26 -21.97
CA GLY A 234 20.10 -46.28 -23.05
C GLY A 234 18.90 -45.34 -23.25
N GLY A 235 17.78 -45.54 -22.54
CA GLY A 235 16.58 -44.72 -22.69
C GLY A 235 15.70 -45.12 -23.88
N LEU A 236 14.52 -44.50 -24.01
CA LEU A 236 13.50 -44.87 -25.01
C LEU A 236 13.99 -44.71 -26.45
N PHE A 237 14.76 -43.65 -26.74
CA PHE A 237 15.27 -43.32 -28.08
C PHE A 237 16.79 -43.48 -28.23
N GLY A 238 17.54 -43.87 -27.19
CA GLY A 238 19.01 -43.94 -27.24
C GLY A 238 19.61 -45.21 -27.87
N ASN A 239 18.79 -46.05 -28.51
CA ASN A 239 19.22 -47.36 -28.99
C ASN A 239 19.58 -47.39 -30.49
N SER A 240 20.86 -47.62 -30.80
CA SER A 240 21.33 -48.01 -32.14
C SER A 240 20.89 -49.43 -32.58
N SER A 241 20.15 -50.15 -31.73
CA SER A 241 19.72 -51.55 -31.94
C SER A 241 18.28 -51.69 -32.46
N SER A 242 17.51 -50.60 -32.60
CA SER A 242 16.14 -50.61 -33.15
C SER A 242 16.11 -50.88 -34.66
N GLY A 243 17.25 -50.71 -35.34
CA GLY A 243 17.36 -50.81 -36.80
C GLY A 243 16.59 -49.72 -37.54
N ILE A 244 16.16 -48.66 -36.86
CA ILE A 244 15.55 -47.45 -37.44
C ILE A 244 16.68 -46.45 -37.73
N PRO A 245 16.72 -45.80 -38.91
CA PRO A 245 17.67 -44.74 -39.21
C PRO A 245 17.57 -43.60 -38.19
N VAL A 246 18.70 -42.95 -37.91
CA VAL A 246 18.80 -41.88 -36.91
C VAL A 246 17.84 -40.72 -37.21
N GLU A 247 17.65 -40.39 -38.50
CA GLU A 247 16.77 -39.30 -38.91
C GLU A 247 15.30 -39.60 -38.59
N ASP A 248 14.81 -40.78 -38.95
CA ASP A 248 13.44 -41.21 -38.63
C ASP A 248 13.22 -41.36 -37.13
N LEU A 249 14.23 -41.85 -36.42
CA LEU A 249 14.20 -41.97 -34.97
C LEU A 249 14.06 -40.60 -34.29
N LYS A 250 14.78 -39.59 -34.79
CA LYS A 250 14.68 -38.20 -34.32
C LYS A 250 13.31 -37.59 -34.63
N GLN A 251 12.72 -37.90 -35.79
CA GLN A 251 11.35 -37.44 -36.12
C GLN A 251 10.31 -38.08 -35.19
N LEU A 252 10.43 -39.38 -34.91
CA LEU A 252 9.58 -40.10 -33.96
C LEU A 252 9.73 -39.54 -32.55
N GLU A 253 10.96 -39.28 -32.10
CA GLU A 253 11.27 -38.68 -30.80
C GLU A 253 10.67 -37.28 -30.67
N THR A 254 10.89 -36.42 -31.67
CA THR A 254 10.38 -35.04 -31.68
C THR A 254 8.86 -35.03 -31.60
N PHE A 255 8.18 -35.85 -32.40
CA PHE A 255 6.73 -35.94 -32.38
C PHE A 255 6.19 -36.56 -31.09
N PHE A 256 6.89 -37.55 -30.53
CA PHE A 256 6.54 -38.15 -29.23
C PHE A 256 6.49 -37.11 -28.10
N TYR A 257 7.49 -36.23 -28.04
CA TYR A 257 7.52 -35.13 -27.05
C TYR A 257 6.49 -34.04 -27.36
N LYS A 258 6.24 -33.73 -28.64
CA LYS A 258 5.15 -32.81 -29.04
C LYS A 258 3.78 -33.32 -28.60
N LEU A 259 3.50 -34.61 -28.78
CA LEU A 259 2.27 -35.26 -28.32
C LEU A 259 2.05 -35.06 -26.81
N SER A 260 3.09 -35.19 -26.00
CA SER A 260 3.01 -34.89 -24.55
C SER A 260 2.68 -33.42 -24.31
N PHE A 261 3.31 -32.51 -25.05
CA PHE A 261 3.12 -31.07 -24.86
C PHE A 261 1.72 -30.61 -25.31
N PHE A 262 1.13 -31.24 -26.33
CA PHE A 262 -0.22 -30.93 -26.76
C PHE A 262 -1.23 -31.06 -25.62
N LEU A 263 -1.09 -32.07 -24.74
CA LEU A 263 -1.99 -32.22 -23.59
C LEU A 263 -2.02 -30.97 -22.70
N HIS A 264 -0.89 -30.31 -22.50
CA HIS A 264 -0.82 -29.06 -21.75
C HIS A 264 -1.55 -27.90 -22.44
N ILE A 265 -1.48 -27.84 -23.77
CA ILE A 265 -2.19 -26.84 -24.57
C ILE A 265 -3.70 -27.15 -24.61
N LEU A 266 -4.10 -28.41 -24.67
CA LEU A 266 -5.51 -28.81 -24.62
C LEU A 266 -6.14 -28.50 -23.26
N ASP A 267 -5.39 -28.71 -22.18
CA ASP A 267 -5.76 -28.32 -20.83
C ASP A 267 -5.25 -26.91 -20.48
N PHE A 268 -5.38 -25.95 -21.41
CA PHE A 268 -4.79 -24.61 -21.35
C PHE A 268 -4.97 -23.92 -19.99
N THR A 269 -6.22 -23.76 -19.55
CA THR A 269 -6.56 -23.07 -18.30
C THR A 269 -6.00 -23.80 -17.07
N ALA A 270 -6.06 -25.14 -17.06
CA ALA A 270 -5.51 -25.93 -15.95
C ALA A 270 -3.98 -25.84 -15.91
N THR A 271 -3.31 -25.93 -17.06
CA THR A 271 -1.87 -25.78 -17.19
C THR A 271 -1.41 -24.42 -16.68
N ILE A 272 -2.06 -23.31 -17.09
CA ILE A 272 -1.69 -21.99 -16.57
C ILE A 272 -1.89 -21.94 -15.06
N GLY A 273 -3.03 -22.43 -14.56
CA GLY A 273 -3.31 -22.50 -13.12
C GLY A 273 -2.18 -23.18 -12.34
N THR A 274 -1.71 -24.34 -12.81
CA THR A 274 -0.57 -25.06 -12.20
C THR A 274 0.75 -24.29 -12.34
N LEU A 275 1.02 -23.68 -13.49
CA LEU A 275 2.26 -22.94 -13.72
C LEU A 275 2.34 -21.64 -12.91
N THR A 276 1.20 -21.10 -12.49
CA THR A 276 1.10 -19.87 -11.68
C THR A 276 0.84 -20.13 -10.19
N ASP A 277 0.69 -21.39 -9.78
CA ASP A 277 0.45 -21.78 -8.39
C ASP A 277 1.75 -21.61 -7.56
N LEU A 278 1.76 -20.59 -6.71
CA LEU A 278 2.82 -20.30 -5.77
C LEU A 278 2.37 -20.51 -4.32
N GLY A 279 1.29 -21.27 -4.11
CA GLY A 279 0.69 -21.50 -2.79
C GLY A 279 1.59 -22.28 -1.84
N PHE A 280 2.59 -22.98 -2.37
CA PHE A 280 3.60 -23.69 -1.58
C PHE A 280 4.44 -22.79 -0.68
N LEU A 281 4.46 -21.47 -0.94
CA LEU A 281 5.19 -20.50 -0.13
C LEU A 281 4.60 -20.28 1.28
N TRP A 282 3.34 -20.68 1.49
CA TRP A 282 2.67 -20.56 2.80
C TRP A 282 2.80 -21.82 3.66
N PHE A 283 2.72 -23.02 3.05
CA PHE A 283 2.67 -24.28 3.79
C PHE A 283 3.95 -24.56 4.59
N ARG A 284 3.79 -25.05 5.83
CA ARG A 284 4.89 -25.22 6.79
C ARG A 284 4.74 -26.41 7.75
N GLU A 285 3.89 -27.39 7.40
CA GLU A 285 3.57 -28.58 8.20
C GLU A 285 4.79 -29.34 8.74
N PHE A 286 5.83 -29.50 7.90
CA PHE A 286 7.07 -30.17 8.32
C PHE A 286 7.71 -29.50 9.53
N TYR A 287 7.74 -28.16 9.57
CA TYR A 287 8.33 -27.41 10.66
C TYR A 287 7.40 -27.31 11.86
N LEU A 288 6.07 -27.28 11.66
CA LEU A 288 5.10 -27.35 12.75
C LEU A 288 5.28 -28.64 13.56
N GLU A 289 5.37 -29.78 12.86
CA GLU A 289 5.61 -31.09 13.48
C GLU A 289 6.98 -31.13 14.18
N SER A 290 8.04 -30.67 13.52
CA SER A 290 9.40 -30.68 14.08
C SER A 290 9.53 -29.78 15.31
N SER A 291 8.84 -28.63 15.33
CA SER A 291 8.89 -27.66 16.43
C SER A 291 7.83 -27.93 17.51
N ARG A 292 6.90 -28.87 17.29
CA ARG A 292 5.79 -29.21 18.19
C ARG A 292 4.94 -28.00 18.58
N VAL A 293 4.68 -27.13 17.60
CA VAL A 293 3.82 -25.95 17.76
C VAL A 293 2.60 -26.08 16.85
N ILE A 294 1.49 -25.46 17.25
CA ILE A 294 0.25 -25.50 16.48
C ILE A 294 0.37 -24.60 15.25
N GLN A 295 0.98 -23.42 15.39
CA GLN A 295 1.19 -22.49 14.30
C GLN A 295 2.38 -21.55 14.58
N PHE A 296 2.99 -21.01 13.53
CA PHE A 296 4.00 -19.94 13.63
C PHE A 296 3.37 -18.55 13.57
N PRO A 297 3.99 -17.53 14.18
CA PRO A 297 3.60 -16.14 14.02
C PRO A 297 3.63 -15.67 12.56
N ILE A 298 2.81 -14.68 12.21
CA ILE A 298 2.68 -14.18 10.83
C ILE A 298 3.99 -13.59 10.28
N GLU A 299 4.89 -13.13 11.15
CA GLU A 299 6.22 -12.63 10.80
C GLU A 299 7.12 -13.73 10.21
N CYS A 300 6.71 -14.99 10.31
CA CYS A 300 7.36 -16.14 9.70
C CYS A 300 6.65 -16.58 8.40
N SER A 301 5.54 -15.94 8.04
CA SER A 301 4.77 -16.26 6.84
C SER A 301 5.30 -15.50 5.64
N LEU A 302 5.73 -16.20 4.60
CA LEU A 302 6.35 -15.58 3.44
C LEU A 302 5.42 -14.57 2.72
N PRO A 303 4.11 -14.86 2.50
CA PRO A 303 3.19 -13.87 1.95
C PRO A 303 3.15 -12.58 2.76
N TRP A 304 2.99 -12.66 4.10
CA TRP A 304 2.97 -11.49 4.96
C TRP A 304 4.31 -10.75 4.98
N MET A 305 5.44 -11.45 5.06
CA MET A 305 6.77 -10.84 5.02
C MET A 305 7.02 -10.01 3.75
N LEU A 306 6.44 -10.42 2.62
CA LEU A 306 6.52 -9.68 1.37
C LEU A 306 5.62 -8.44 1.39
N VAL A 307 4.39 -8.53 1.92
CA VAL A 307 3.52 -7.36 2.14
C VAL A 307 4.20 -6.35 3.05
N ASP A 308 4.73 -6.82 4.18
CA ASP A 308 5.36 -5.99 5.20
C ASP A 308 6.60 -5.29 4.62
N HIS A 309 7.42 -6.01 3.85
CA HIS A 309 8.57 -5.44 3.16
C HIS A 309 8.20 -4.31 2.18
N VAL A 310 7.09 -4.45 1.43
CA VAL A 310 6.62 -3.38 0.54
C VAL A 310 6.30 -2.12 1.33
N ILE A 311 5.59 -2.26 2.45
CA ILE A 311 5.19 -1.14 3.31
C ILE A 311 6.41 -0.46 3.94
N GLU A 312 7.33 -1.25 4.50
CA GLU A 312 8.53 -0.73 5.18
C GLU A 312 9.54 -0.09 4.23
N SER A 313 9.67 -0.62 3.01
CA SER A 313 10.63 -0.10 2.02
C SER A 313 10.34 1.34 1.59
N GLN A 314 9.07 1.75 1.63
CA GLN A 314 8.57 3.02 1.09
C GLN A 314 9.06 3.32 -0.34
N ASP A 315 9.38 2.28 -1.13
CA ASP A 315 9.77 2.43 -2.54
C ASP A 315 8.49 2.64 -3.37
N ALA A 316 8.39 3.80 -4.02
CA ALA A 316 7.24 4.16 -4.85
C ALA A 316 6.92 3.11 -5.92
N GLY A 317 7.93 2.41 -6.47
CA GLY A 317 7.71 1.36 -7.46
C GLY A 317 7.14 0.07 -6.86
N LEU A 318 7.52 -0.27 -5.63
CA LEU A 318 7.03 -1.48 -4.96
C LEU A 318 5.64 -1.29 -4.35
N LEU A 319 5.29 -0.07 -3.94
CA LEU A 319 3.97 0.23 -3.38
C LEU A 319 2.82 -0.11 -4.34
N GLU A 320 3.01 0.08 -5.65
CA GLU A 320 2.02 -0.31 -6.66
C GLU A 320 1.77 -1.83 -6.68
N SER A 321 2.71 -2.62 -6.16
CA SER A 321 2.66 -4.09 -6.09
C SER A 321 2.21 -4.64 -4.73
N ILE A 322 1.72 -3.80 -3.82
CA ILE A 322 1.41 -4.17 -2.43
C ILE A 322 0.41 -5.33 -2.27
N LEU A 323 -0.47 -5.54 -3.25
CA LEU A 323 -1.46 -6.62 -3.21
C LEU A 323 -0.99 -7.92 -3.87
N ILE A 324 0.12 -7.91 -4.61
CA ILE A 324 0.63 -9.11 -5.31
C ILE A 324 0.87 -10.27 -4.33
N PRO A 325 1.48 -10.08 -3.15
CA PRO A 325 1.68 -11.18 -2.22
C PRO A 325 0.40 -11.76 -1.64
N LEU A 326 -0.71 -10.99 -1.61
CA LEU A 326 -1.98 -11.50 -1.10
C LEU A 326 -2.56 -12.57 -2.03
N ASP A 327 -2.21 -12.55 -3.31
CA ASP A 327 -2.62 -13.58 -4.25
C ASP A 327 -1.98 -14.95 -3.95
N LEU A 328 -0.87 -14.98 -3.21
CA LEU A 328 -0.31 -16.24 -2.71
C LEU A 328 -1.27 -16.96 -1.77
N TYR A 329 -2.07 -16.23 -1.00
CA TYR A 329 -3.11 -16.84 -0.16
C TYR A 329 -4.24 -17.45 -1.01
N ASN A 330 -4.58 -16.85 -2.16
CA ASN A 330 -5.53 -17.44 -3.09
C ASN A 330 -5.01 -18.78 -3.62
N ASP A 331 -3.72 -18.83 -4.00
CA ASP A 331 -3.07 -20.06 -4.44
C ASP A 331 -3.07 -21.12 -3.33
N SER A 332 -2.61 -20.77 -2.12
CA SER A 332 -2.56 -21.68 -0.99
C SER A 332 -3.96 -22.22 -0.63
N ALA A 333 -4.98 -21.37 -0.65
CA ALA A 333 -6.35 -21.76 -0.34
C ALA A 333 -6.92 -22.71 -1.40
N GLN A 334 -6.71 -22.39 -2.68
CA GLN A 334 -7.08 -23.28 -3.78
C GLN A 334 -6.37 -24.63 -3.63
N HIS A 335 -5.06 -24.61 -3.35
CA HIS A 335 -4.25 -25.81 -3.15
C HIS A 335 -4.76 -26.68 -1.99
N ALA A 336 -5.06 -26.05 -0.85
CA ALA A 336 -5.61 -26.70 0.34
C ALA A 336 -6.95 -27.38 0.06
N LEU A 337 -7.85 -26.71 -0.67
CA LEU A 337 -9.20 -27.20 -0.94
C LEU A 337 -9.26 -28.25 -2.05
N THR A 338 -8.56 -28.05 -3.17
CA THR A 338 -8.72 -28.92 -4.36
C THR A 338 -7.71 -30.06 -4.41
N TYR A 339 -6.47 -29.82 -3.97
CA TYR A 339 -5.40 -30.83 -4.03
C TYR A 339 -5.27 -31.59 -2.70
N LEU A 340 -5.03 -30.89 -1.59
CA LEU A 340 -4.86 -31.52 -0.28
C LEU A 340 -6.18 -31.99 0.32
N LYS A 341 -7.28 -31.32 -0.05
CA LYS A 341 -8.65 -31.57 0.43
C LYS A 341 -8.74 -31.53 1.96
N GLN A 342 -8.01 -30.59 2.58
CA GLN A 342 -7.97 -30.40 4.03
C GLN A 342 -8.63 -29.08 4.40
N ARG A 343 -9.69 -29.17 5.21
CA ARG A 343 -10.43 -27.98 5.67
C ARG A 343 -9.62 -27.14 6.65
N PHE A 344 -8.94 -27.77 7.61
CA PHE A 344 -8.22 -27.04 8.66
C PHE A 344 -7.12 -26.13 8.07
N LEU A 345 -6.44 -26.55 6.99
CA LEU A 345 -5.47 -25.71 6.29
C LEU A 345 -6.13 -24.46 5.71
N TYR A 346 -7.32 -24.58 5.13
CA TYR A 346 -8.07 -23.42 4.64
C TYR A 346 -8.49 -22.51 5.81
N ASP A 347 -8.98 -23.08 6.91
CA ASP A 347 -9.39 -22.31 8.09
C ASP A 347 -8.20 -21.50 8.67
N GLU A 348 -6.98 -22.07 8.65
CA GLU A 348 -5.74 -21.38 9.05
C GLU A 348 -5.30 -20.29 8.05
N ILE A 349 -5.38 -20.56 6.74
CA ILE A 349 -5.10 -19.56 5.70
C ILE A 349 -6.06 -18.38 5.83
N GLU A 350 -7.36 -18.66 6.02
CA GLU A 350 -8.38 -17.64 6.19
C GLU A 350 -8.12 -16.77 7.42
N ALA A 351 -7.82 -17.39 8.57
CA ALA A 351 -7.51 -16.64 9.79
C ALA A 351 -6.24 -15.77 9.63
N GLU A 352 -5.22 -16.27 8.93
CA GLU A 352 -4.01 -15.49 8.66
C GLU A 352 -4.28 -14.32 7.70
N VAL A 353 -5.09 -14.53 6.66
CA VAL A 353 -5.50 -13.48 5.73
C VAL A 353 -6.29 -12.39 6.44
N ASP A 354 -7.24 -12.74 7.29
CA ASP A 354 -8.03 -11.75 8.03
C ASP A 354 -7.13 -10.82 8.87
N LEU A 355 -6.21 -11.40 9.64
CA LEU A 355 -5.25 -10.64 10.44
C LEU A 355 -4.29 -9.80 9.56
N SER A 356 -3.71 -10.43 8.54
CA SER A 356 -2.73 -9.78 7.65
C SER A 356 -3.36 -8.65 6.85
N PHE A 357 -4.59 -8.83 6.38
CA PHE A 357 -5.31 -7.80 5.63
C PHE A 357 -5.69 -6.63 6.53
N ASP A 358 -6.12 -6.88 7.77
CA ASP A 358 -6.39 -5.81 8.73
C ASP A 358 -5.14 -4.99 9.06
N LEU A 359 -4.00 -5.66 9.27
CA LEU A 359 -2.72 -5.01 9.51
C LEU A 359 -2.25 -4.23 8.27
N LEU A 360 -2.39 -4.80 7.07
CA LEU A 360 -2.09 -4.13 5.80
C LEU A 360 -2.88 -2.82 5.70
N VAL A 361 -4.21 -2.88 5.84
CA VAL A 361 -5.05 -1.69 5.70
C VAL A 361 -4.67 -0.66 6.77
N GLN A 362 -4.28 -1.07 7.98
CA GLN A 362 -3.84 -0.16 9.02
C GLN A 362 -2.55 0.53 8.62
N LYS A 363 -1.48 -0.25 8.39
CA LYS A 363 -0.16 0.26 8.05
C LYS A 363 -0.19 1.12 6.79
N LEU A 364 -0.95 0.71 5.77
CA LEU A 364 -1.13 1.46 4.53
C LEU A 364 -1.77 2.83 4.78
N ASN A 365 -2.81 2.91 5.62
CA ASN A 365 -3.42 4.19 5.99
C ASN A 365 -2.45 5.08 6.76
N GLU A 366 -1.67 4.51 7.68
CA GLU A 366 -0.64 5.25 8.42
C GLU A 366 0.43 5.81 7.48
N VAL A 367 0.91 5.03 6.52
CA VAL A 367 1.89 5.47 5.51
C VAL A 367 1.31 6.58 4.60
N ILE A 368 0.09 6.39 4.08
CA ILE A 368 -0.60 7.38 3.24
C ILE A 368 -0.76 8.69 4.02
N PHE A 369 -1.28 8.61 5.25
CA PHE A 369 -1.51 9.78 6.09
C PHE A 369 -0.19 10.50 6.38
N THR A 370 0.84 9.77 6.80
CA THR A 370 2.18 10.31 7.08
C THR A 370 2.77 11.03 5.86
N TYR A 371 2.66 10.43 4.67
CA TYR A 371 3.17 11.02 3.43
C TYR A 371 2.47 12.34 3.11
N TYR A 372 1.13 12.36 3.06
CA TYR A 372 0.39 13.57 2.72
C TYR A 372 0.52 14.64 3.83
N LYS A 373 0.63 14.25 5.10
CA LYS A 373 0.92 15.17 6.22
C LYS A 373 2.28 15.83 6.08
N SER A 374 3.29 15.05 5.70
CA SER A 374 4.64 15.57 5.43
C SER A 374 4.64 16.51 4.23
N CYS A 375 3.91 16.17 3.16
CA CYS A 375 3.80 17.03 1.98
C CYS A 375 3.13 18.37 2.32
N ALA A 376 2.04 18.34 3.10
CA ALA A 376 1.34 19.53 3.55
C ALA A 376 2.24 20.41 4.44
N ALA A 377 2.96 19.80 5.39
CA ALA A 377 3.90 20.50 6.26
C ALA A 377 5.06 21.12 5.45
N SER A 378 5.65 20.37 4.52
CA SER A 378 6.70 20.88 3.63
C SER A 378 6.21 22.05 2.77
N THR A 379 4.97 21.98 2.28
CA THR A 379 4.36 23.03 1.44
C THR A 379 4.06 24.32 2.21
N LEU A 380 3.62 24.20 3.47
CA LEU A 380 3.30 25.35 4.33
C LEU A 380 4.51 25.92 5.06
N LEU A 381 5.67 25.26 5.00
CA LEU A 381 6.89 25.73 5.65
C LEU A 381 7.38 27.00 4.96
N ASP A 382 7.73 28.02 5.74
CA ASP A 382 8.14 29.30 5.18
C ASP A 382 9.43 29.18 4.36
N SER A 383 9.36 29.60 3.10
CA SER A 383 10.50 29.66 2.19
C SER A 383 11.68 30.45 2.76
N SER A 384 11.43 31.53 3.53
CA SER A 384 12.49 32.34 4.12
C SER A 384 13.27 31.58 5.21
N PHE A 385 12.56 30.76 5.99
CA PHE A 385 13.15 29.86 6.97
C PHE A 385 14.01 28.79 6.29
N THR A 386 13.48 28.14 5.25
CA THR A 386 14.24 27.09 4.53
C THR A 386 15.53 27.63 3.89
N TYR A 387 15.48 28.86 3.36
CA TYR A 387 16.66 29.54 2.80
C TYR A 387 17.69 29.87 3.89
N ALA A 388 17.24 30.31 5.07
CA ALA A 388 18.13 30.64 6.18
C ALA A 388 18.83 29.42 6.79
N CYS A 389 18.22 28.23 6.72
CA CYS A 389 18.80 27.00 7.23
C CYS A 389 19.83 26.32 6.30
N ASP A 390 19.90 26.72 5.02
CA ASP A 390 20.78 26.15 3.98
C ASP A 390 20.72 24.60 3.85
N ASP A 391 19.58 24.01 4.25
CA ASP A 391 19.34 22.55 4.35
C ASP A 391 17.96 22.17 3.80
N GLY A 392 17.65 22.67 2.59
CA GLY A 392 16.35 22.45 1.95
C GLY A 392 16.03 20.98 1.64
N GLU A 393 17.05 20.14 1.46
CA GLU A 393 16.87 18.70 1.21
C GLU A 393 16.23 17.97 2.40
N LYS A 394 16.49 18.44 3.63
CA LYS A 394 15.94 17.85 4.85
C LYS A 394 14.42 17.98 4.97
N TYR A 395 13.86 19.03 4.37
CA TYR A 395 12.42 19.29 4.38
C TYR A 395 11.71 18.79 3.12
N PHE A 396 12.46 18.26 2.16
CA PHE A 396 11.94 17.72 0.92
C PHE A 396 11.33 16.33 1.14
N VAL A 397 10.08 16.16 0.70
CA VAL A 397 9.37 14.88 0.77
C VAL A 397 9.48 14.19 -0.58
N LYS A 398 10.10 13.00 -0.58
CA LYS A 398 10.21 12.18 -1.79
C LYS A 398 8.81 11.76 -2.26
N PRO A 399 8.47 11.94 -3.55
CA PRO A 399 7.14 11.64 -4.05
C PRO A 399 6.85 10.13 -4.04
N LEU A 400 5.74 9.75 -3.41
CA LEU A 400 5.19 8.40 -3.42
C LEU A 400 3.94 8.35 -4.30
N ARG A 401 3.64 7.18 -4.88
CA ARG A 401 2.51 6.96 -5.81
C ARG A 401 1.44 6.11 -5.15
N PHE A 402 0.29 6.71 -4.85
CA PHE A 402 -0.87 6.03 -4.28
C PHE A 402 -2.08 5.98 -5.24
N ASP A 403 -1.97 6.61 -6.41
CA ASP A 403 -3.05 6.75 -7.39
C ASP A 403 -3.65 5.41 -7.82
N ALA A 404 -2.80 4.41 -8.06
CA ALA A 404 -3.24 3.06 -8.43
C ALA A 404 -4.03 2.43 -7.27
N ILE A 405 -3.52 2.55 -6.04
CA ILE A 405 -4.14 2.01 -4.82
C ILE A 405 -5.52 2.62 -4.58
N PHE A 406 -5.68 3.94 -4.74
CA PHE A 406 -6.97 4.62 -4.58
C PHE A 406 -8.03 4.24 -5.64
N LYS A 407 -7.62 3.57 -6.72
CA LYS A 407 -8.53 3.07 -7.76
C LYS A 407 -8.99 1.63 -7.52
N LEU A 408 -8.42 0.93 -6.53
CA LEU A 408 -8.73 -0.48 -6.25
C LEU A 408 -10.06 -0.61 -5.49
N ARG A 409 -11.14 -0.94 -6.23
CA ARG A 409 -12.49 -1.17 -5.68
C ARG A 409 -12.92 -2.63 -5.64
N ARG A 410 -12.22 -3.52 -6.35
CA ARG A 410 -12.57 -4.94 -6.49
C ARG A 410 -11.32 -5.79 -6.39
N VAL A 411 -10.84 -5.98 -5.17
CA VAL A 411 -9.74 -6.89 -4.88
C VAL A 411 -10.33 -8.26 -4.55
N MET A 412 -9.89 -9.30 -5.26
CA MET A 412 -10.36 -10.67 -5.03
C MET A 412 -9.41 -11.40 -4.07
N ILE A 413 -9.90 -11.77 -2.89
CA ILE A 413 -9.13 -12.50 -1.87
C ILE A 413 -10.02 -13.59 -1.27
N LEU A 414 -9.57 -14.85 -1.33
CA LEU A 414 -10.30 -16.03 -0.85
C LEU A 414 -11.76 -16.07 -1.36
N GLY A 415 -11.96 -15.72 -2.62
CA GLY A 415 -13.29 -15.65 -3.26
C GLY A 415 -14.17 -14.45 -2.86
N ARG A 416 -13.72 -13.60 -1.93
CA ARG A 416 -14.38 -12.35 -1.54
C ARG A 416 -13.97 -11.22 -2.47
N THR A 417 -14.89 -10.32 -2.78
CA THR A 417 -14.58 -9.04 -3.46
C THR A 417 -14.53 -7.92 -2.42
N ILE A 418 -13.35 -7.33 -2.25
CA ILE A 418 -13.09 -6.29 -1.24
C ILE A 418 -12.93 -4.93 -1.92
N ASP A 419 -13.65 -3.92 -1.42
CA ASP A 419 -13.46 -2.52 -1.79
C ASP A 419 -12.40 -1.86 -0.91
N LEU A 420 -11.15 -1.94 -1.36
CA LEU A 420 -10.01 -1.39 -0.64
C LEU A 420 -10.11 0.14 -0.51
N ARG A 421 -10.61 0.83 -1.54
CA ARG A 421 -10.82 2.29 -1.49
C ARG A 421 -11.78 2.67 -0.36
N SER A 422 -12.90 1.95 -0.21
CA SER A 422 -13.86 2.19 0.86
C SER A 422 -13.22 1.99 2.25
N LEU A 423 -12.45 0.92 2.43
CA LEU A 423 -11.76 0.63 3.69
C LEU A 423 -10.71 1.68 4.05
N ILE A 424 -9.92 2.13 3.06
CA ILE A 424 -8.97 3.23 3.24
C ILE A 424 -9.73 4.51 3.64
N THR A 425 -10.83 4.83 2.95
CA THR A 425 -11.62 6.03 3.22
C THR A 425 -12.18 6.04 4.65
N GLN A 426 -12.74 4.91 5.09
CA GLN A 426 -13.28 4.76 6.45
C GLN A 426 -12.19 4.93 7.53
N ARG A 427 -11.02 4.28 7.36
CA ARG A 427 -9.92 4.42 8.33
C ARG A 427 -9.29 5.80 8.29
N MET A 428 -9.19 6.43 7.12
CA MET A 428 -8.71 7.79 6.97
C MET A 428 -9.60 8.79 7.71
N ASN A 429 -10.94 8.69 7.56
CA ASN A 429 -11.90 9.51 8.32
C ASN A 429 -11.73 9.37 9.84
N LYS A 430 -11.39 8.16 10.32
CA LYS A 430 -11.08 7.91 11.74
C LYS A 430 -9.76 8.56 12.15
N LEU A 431 -8.70 8.38 11.35
CA LEU A 431 -7.37 8.96 11.62
C LEU A 431 -7.41 10.50 11.68
N PHE A 432 -8.19 11.16 10.82
CA PHE A 432 -8.35 12.61 10.91
C PHE A 432 -8.97 13.05 12.24
N ARG A 433 -10.02 12.35 12.70
CA ARG A 433 -10.65 12.65 14.00
C ARG A 433 -9.71 12.38 15.17
N GLU A 434 -9.02 11.23 15.17
CA GLU A 434 -8.00 10.90 16.16
C GLU A 434 -6.88 11.95 16.19
N ASN A 435 -6.43 12.45 15.03
CA ASN A 435 -5.41 13.49 14.98
C ASN A 435 -5.94 14.84 15.49
N ILE A 436 -7.17 15.25 15.14
CA ILE A 436 -7.77 16.48 15.67
C ILE A 436 -7.87 16.41 17.19
N ASP A 437 -8.41 15.31 17.73
CA ASP A 437 -8.57 15.10 19.16
C ASP A 437 -7.22 15.19 19.89
N PHE A 438 -6.19 14.53 19.36
CA PHE A 438 -4.82 14.62 19.87
C PHE A 438 -4.28 16.07 19.89
N LEU A 439 -4.53 16.85 18.84
CA LEU A 439 -4.07 18.25 18.78
C LEU A 439 -4.81 19.14 19.78
N LEU A 440 -6.11 18.90 19.98
CA LEU A 440 -6.91 19.60 20.99
C LEU A 440 -6.46 19.23 22.41
N GLU A 441 -6.28 17.95 22.70
CA GLU A 441 -5.77 17.44 23.99
C GLU A 441 -4.39 18.05 24.31
N ARG A 442 -3.50 18.12 23.31
CA ARG A 442 -2.19 18.78 23.46
C ARG A 442 -2.31 20.26 23.85
N PHE A 443 -3.25 20.98 23.26
CA PHE A 443 -3.49 22.39 23.61
C PHE A 443 -4.14 22.54 24.99
N GLU A 444 -5.01 21.61 25.38
CA GLU A 444 -5.64 21.56 26.71
C GLU A 444 -4.62 21.37 27.85
N TYR A 445 -3.47 20.78 27.56
CA TYR A 445 -2.34 20.66 28.50
C TYR A 445 -1.30 21.79 28.39
N GLY A 446 -1.41 22.66 27.39
CA GLY A 446 -0.50 23.77 27.14
C GLY A 446 -0.89 25.07 27.86
N ASP A 447 -0.09 26.11 27.63
CA ASP A 447 -0.47 27.49 27.97
C ASP A 447 -1.24 28.16 26.82
N LEU A 448 -1.81 29.34 27.10
CA LEU A 448 -2.52 30.12 26.10
C LEU A 448 -1.64 30.51 24.89
N CYS A 449 -0.32 30.64 25.07
CA CYS A 449 0.59 30.99 23.99
C CYS A 449 0.73 29.85 22.95
N GLY A 450 0.48 28.60 23.36
CA GLY A 450 0.41 27.43 22.49
C GLY A 450 -0.68 27.48 21.40
N VAL A 451 -1.59 28.45 21.43
CA VAL A 451 -2.64 28.62 20.40
C VAL A 451 -2.08 28.79 18.99
N VAL A 452 -0.89 29.36 18.86
CA VAL A 452 -0.20 29.52 17.56
C VAL A 452 0.29 28.17 17.02
N GLU A 453 0.83 27.30 17.89
CA GLU A 453 1.23 25.94 17.53
C GLU A 453 0.01 25.13 17.09
N LEU A 454 -1.09 25.21 17.85
CA LEU A 454 -2.34 24.53 17.51
C LEU A 454 -2.86 24.97 16.13
N GLN A 455 -2.88 26.28 15.87
CA GLN A 455 -3.30 26.80 14.57
C GLN A 455 -2.43 26.24 13.43
N GLN A 456 -1.11 26.28 13.58
CA GLN A 456 -0.18 25.76 12.56
C GLN A 456 -0.43 24.27 12.28
N LEU A 457 -0.58 23.45 13.33
CA LEU A 457 -0.79 22.00 13.18
C LEU A 457 -2.15 21.67 12.53
N LEU A 458 -3.19 22.44 12.85
CA LEU A 458 -4.50 22.32 12.21
C LEU A 458 -4.49 22.78 10.75
N ASP A 459 -3.76 23.85 10.42
CA ASP A 459 -3.60 24.32 9.04
C ASP A 459 -2.90 23.25 8.16
N ILE A 460 -1.87 22.58 8.71
CA ILE A 460 -1.24 21.43 8.04
C ILE A 460 -2.25 20.29 7.86
N LEU A 461 -3.05 20.00 8.89
CA LEU A 461 -4.04 18.93 8.83
C LEU A 461 -5.14 19.22 7.80
N GLU A 462 -5.59 20.47 7.70
CA GLU A 462 -6.55 20.93 6.69
C GLU A 462 -5.99 20.74 5.28
N LEU A 463 -4.75 21.16 5.02
CA LEU A 463 -4.13 20.97 3.70
C LEU A 463 -3.90 19.47 3.38
N THR A 464 -3.64 18.65 4.41
CA THR A 464 -3.55 17.19 4.28
C THR A 464 -4.90 16.60 3.85
N HIS A 465 -5.99 17.02 4.50
CA HIS A 465 -7.35 16.64 4.14
C HIS A 465 -7.68 17.04 2.70
N GLN A 466 -7.38 18.27 2.31
CA GLN A 466 -7.60 18.76 0.93
C GLN A 466 -6.83 17.95 -0.11
N SER A 467 -5.60 17.52 0.22
CA SER A 467 -4.76 16.74 -0.68
C SER A 467 -5.28 15.32 -0.88
N ILE A 468 -5.69 14.65 0.20
CA ILE A 468 -6.24 13.28 0.15
C ILE A 468 -7.65 13.27 -0.46
N SER A 469 -8.46 14.30 -0.19
CA SER A 469 -9.84 14.43 -0.71
C SER A 469 -9.91 14.54 -2.24
N ARG A 470 -8.78 14.77 -2.93
CA ARG A 470 -8.70 14.69 -4.40
C ARG A 470 -8.89 13.26 -4.91
N PHE A 471 -8.61 12.26 -4.07
CA PHE A 471 -8.65 10.84 -4.43
C PHE A 471 -9.73 10.06 -3.69
N LEU A 472 -10.00 10.42 -2.43
CA LEU A 472 -10.96 9.76 -1.55
C LEU A 472 -12.14 10.67 -1.20
N GLU A 473 -13.30 10.06 -0.94
CA GLU A 473 -14.51 10.79 -0.52
C GLU A 473 -14.55 10.85 1.01
N LEU A 474 -13.81 11.82 1.57
CA LEU A 474 -13.75 12.05 3.02
C LEU A 474 -14.92 12.93 3.50
N ASP A 475 -15.24 12.85 4.80
CA ASP A 475 -16.20 13.79 5.39
C ASP A 475 -15.65 15.22 5.31
N SER A 476 -16.51 16.23 5.32
CA SER A 476 -16.06 17.63 5.33
C SER A 476 -15.16 17.91 6.52
N TYR A 477 -13.99 18.52 6.27
CA TYR A 477 -13.05 18.90 7.34
C TYR A 477 -13.71 19.80 8.39
N SER A 478 -14.57 20.73 7.96
CA SER A 478 -15.33 21.61 8.87
C SER A 478 -16.28 20.84 9.80
N LEU A 479 -16.87 19.74 9.32
CA LEU A 479 -17.72 18.88 10.13
C LEU A 479 -16.87 18.08 11.13
N MET A 480 -15.75 17.51 10.68
CA MET A 480 -14.83 16.79 11.57
C MET A 480 -14.32 17.70 12.72
N ILE A 481 -13.91 18.93 12.41
CA ILE A 481 -13.49 19.91 13.42
C ILE A 481 -14.63 20.27 14.37
N SER A 482 -15.82 20.55 13.83
CA SER A 482 -16.98 20.90 14.67
C SER A 482 -17.42 19.76 15.59
N GLU A 483 -17.32 18.51 15.11
CA GLU A 483 -17.58 17.29 15.87
C GLU A 483 -16.58 17.17 17.03
N MET A 484 -15.28 17.25 16.75
CA MET A 484 -14.23 17.09 17.77
C MET A 484 -14.13 18.26 18.74
N GLN A 485 -14.54 19.47 18.34
CA GLN A 485 -14.67 20.63 19.23
C GLN A 485 -15.93 20.59 20.11
N GLU A 486 -16.80 19.57 19.96
CA GLU A 486 -18.10 19.44 20.61
C GLU A 486 -19.07 20.61 20.27
N ASN A 487 -18.90 21.19 19.08
CA ASN A 487 -19.60 22.39 18.62
C ASN A 487 -20.68 22.07 17.57
N LEU A 488 -21.39 20.95 17.72
CA LEU A 488 -22.44 20.53 16.79
C LEU A 488 -23.80 21.16 17.08
N SER A 489 -24.06 21.56 18.33
CA SER A 489 -25.32 22.19 18.71
C SER A 489 -25.42 23.60 18.15
N LEU A 490 -26.52 23.92 17.46
CA LEU A 490 -26.79 25.27 16.93
C LEU A 490 -26.92 26.34 18.02
N VAL A 491 -27.14 25.94 19.27
CA VAL A 491 -27.38 26.83 20.41
C VAL A 491 -26.14 26.94 21.32
N SER A 492 -25.13 26.09 21.11
CA SER A 492 -23.90 26.16 21.90
C SER A 492 -22.93 27.17 21.28
N TYR A 493 -22.55 28.17 22.07
CA TYR A 493 -21.41 29.05 21.77
C TYR A 493 -20.10 28.49 22.36
N SER A 494 -20.20 27.41 23.13
CA SER A 494 -19.06 26.75 23.77
C SER A 494 -18.47 25.68 22.86
N SER A 495 -17.14 25.68 22.78
CA SER A 495 -16.28 24.68 22.16
C SER A 495 -15.19 24.27 23.15
N ARG A 496 -14.53 23.14 22.91
CA ARG A 496 -13.34 22.74 23.68
C ARG A 496 -12.26 23.83 23.69
N ILE A 497 -11.94 24.39 22.51
CA ILE A 497 -10.95 25.46 22.37
C ILE A 497 -11.38 26.71 23.16
N SER A 498 -12.63 27.16 23.03
CA SER A 498 -13.09 28.37 23.75
C SER A 498 -13.08 28.17 25.27
N SER A 499 -13.47 26.98 25.72
CA SER A 499 -13.47 26.63 27.15
C SER A 499 -12.05 26.62 27.71
N GLN A 500 -11.10 26.05 26.96
CA GLN A 500 -9.71 26.02 27.34
C GLN A 500 -9.06 27.41 27.33
N ILE A 501 -9.31 28.22 26.29
CA ILE A 501 -8.85 29.62 26.26
C ILE A 501 -9.37 30.37 27.48
N TRP A 502 -10.65 30.21 27.80
CA TRP A 502 -11.24 30.88 28.96
C TRP A 502 -10.66 30.39 30.29
N ASN A 503 -10.42 29.08 30.41
CA ASN A 503 -9.77 28.49 31.58
C ASN A 503 -8.36 29.08 31.78
N GLU A 504 -7.50 29.03 30.77
CA GLU A 504 -6.14 29.60 30.84
C GLU A 504 -6.14 31.12 31.01
N MET A 505 -7.16 31.82 30.49
CA MET A 505 -7.34 33.25 30.73
C MET A 505 -7.51 33.54 32.23
N GLN A 506 -8.33 32.74 32.93
CA GLN A 506 -8.58 32.91 34.36
C GLN A 506 -7.42 32.41 35.24
N THR A 507 -6.84 31.26 34.91
CA THR A 507 -5.91 30.54 35.80
C THR A 507 -4.46 31.00 35.65
N ASP A 508 -4.03 31.40 34.45
CA ASP A 508 -2.63 31.80 34.17
C ASP A 508 -2.51 33.20 33.58
N PHE A 509 -3.22 33.51 32.49
CA PHE A 509 -2.99 34.74 31.73
C PHE A 509 -3.28 36.02 32.52
N LEU A 510 -4.52 36.21 32.97
CA LEU A 510 -4.95 37.42 33.67
C LEU A 510 -4.18 37.65 34.98
N PRO A 511 -3.87 36.63 35.79
CA PRO A 511 -3.02 36.81 36.98
C PRO A 511 -1.54 37.07 36.64
N ASN A 512 -0.94 36.28 35.73
CA ASN A 512 0.52 36.20 35.62
C ASN A 512 1.15 37.06 34.51
N PHE A 513 0.42 37.54 33.51
CA PHE A 513 0.99 38.29 32.38
C PHE A 513 0.90 39.81 32.57
N ILE A 514 1.96 40.55 32.21
CA ILE A 514 2.03 42.01 32.29
C ILE A 514 2.10 42.58 30.87
N LEU A 515 1.29 43.60 30.62
CA LEU A 515 1.33 44.35 29.36
C LEU A 515 2.57 45.24 29.30
N CYS A 516 3.40 45.05 28.27
CA CYS A 516 4.42 46.00 27.86
C CYS A 516 3.86 46.95 26.81
N ASN A 517 3.54 48.19 27.21
CA ASN A 517 2.97 49.18 26.30
C ASN A 517 3.90 49.56 25.13
N THR A 518 5.22 49.47 25.30
CA THR A 518 6.16 49.81 24.21
C THR A 518 6.12 48.78 23.07
N THR A 519 6.01 47.49 23.41
CA THR A 519 6.00 46.41 22.42
C THR A 519 4.59 45.94 22.05
N GLN A 520 3.57 46.44 22.76
CA GLN A 520 2.16 46.00 22.63
C GLN A 520 2.03 44.47 22.80
N ARG A 521 2.79 43.91 23.75
CA ARG A 521 2.84 42.47 24.05
C ARG A 521 2.66 42.24 25.53
N PHE A 522 1.97 41.15 25.87
CA PHE A 522 1.95 40.61 27.22
C PHE A 522 3.14 39.68 27.43
N VAL A 523 3.84 39.85 28.54
CA VAL A 523 4.97 39.02 28.95
C VAL A 523 4.77 38.53 30.37
N ARG A 524 5.26 37.33 30.69
CA ARG A 524 5.09 36.75 32.02
C ARG A 524 5.78 37.60 33.09
N SER A 525 5.10 37.86 34.21
CA SER A 525 5.68 38.58 35.33
C SER A 525 6.85 37.79 35.93
N LEU A 526 7.99 38.43 36.16
CA LEU A 526 9.16 37.86 36.86
C LEU A 526 9.07 38.01 38.39
N LYS A 527 8.09 38.77 38.90
CA LYS A 527 7.94 39.10 40.33
C LYS A 527 6.53 38.78 40.82
N GLY A 528 6.41 37.94 41.86
CA GLY A 528 5.14 37.58 42.50
C GLY A 528 5.05 36.09 42.84
N ALA A 529 4.10 35.70 43.68
CA ALA A 529 3.74 34.30 43.86
C ALA A 529 3.15 33.80 42.53
N HIS A 530 3.90 32.99 41.78
CA HIS A 530 3.33 32.34 40.61
C HIS A 530 2.17 31.48 41.08
N HIS A 531 0.96 31.77 40.60
CA HIS A 531 -0.11 30.80 40.63
C HIS A 531 0.34 29.67 39.69
N SER A 532 1.00 28.65 40.25
CA SER A 532 1.47 27.51 39.48
C SER A 532 0.25 26.70 39.10
N SER A 533 -0.20 26.84 37.86
CA SER A 533 -1.08 25.85 37.22
C SER A 533 -0.27 24.54 37.14
N GLN A 534 -0.67 23.55 37.93
CA GLN A 534 -0.09 22.21 37.85
C GLN A 534 -0.54 21.61 36.52
N ARG A 535 0.31 21.68 35.50
CA ARG A 535 0.03 21.12 34.17
C ARG A 535 0.45 19.65 34.16
N SER A 536 -0.44 18.77 33.73
CA SER A 536 -0.11 17.39 33.43
C SER A 536 0.66 17.31 32.13
N ASP A 537 1.62 16.39 32.05
CA ASP A 537 2.34 16.15 30.81
C ASP A 537 1.38 15.62 29.73
N ALA A 538 1.44 16.22 28.54
CA ALA A 538 0.66 15.75 27.39
C ALA A 538 1.08 14.33 27.01
N SER A 539 0.13 13.54 26.51
CA SER A 539 0.40 12.20 25.99
C SER A 539 1.44 12.26 24.86
N THR A 540 2.40 11.31 24.85
CA THR A 540 3.34 11.18 23.73
C THR A 540 2.59 10.57 22.54
N GLY A 541 2.06 11.43 21.68
CA GLY A 541 1.34 11.01 20.47
C GLY A 541 2.24 10.31 19.45
N LYS A 542 1.59 9.61 18.51
CA LYS A 542 2.25 9.01 17.35
C LYS A 542 2.99 10.07 16.53
N PRO A 543 4.22 9.82 16.03
CA PRO A 543 5.02 10.83 15.33
C PRO A 543 4.29 11.50 14.15
N TYR A 544 3.48 10.74 13.41
CA TYR A 544 2.73 11.24 12.26
C TYR A 544 1.51 12.10 12.59
N PHE A 545 1.10 12.21 13.86
CA PHE A 545 0.09 13.17 14.30
C PHE A 545 0.60 14.61 14.38
N TYR A 546 1.92 14.82 14.29
CA TYR A 546 2.54 16.14 14.17
C TYR A 546 2.69 16.57 12.71
N CYS A 547 3.92 16.63 12.19
CA CYS A 547 4.22 17.11 10.83
C CYS A 547 4.63 15.98 9.87
N GLY A 548 4.35 14.72 10.23
CA GLY A 548 4.63 13.54 9.40
C GLY A 548 6.09 13.06 9.48
N SER A 549 7.08 13.94 9.41
CA SER A 549 8.50 13.60 9.60
C SER A 549 9.08 14.22 10.87
N HIS A 550 10.14 13.60 11.41
CA HIS A 550 10.84 14.11 12.59
C HIS A 550 11.42 15.51 12.34
N ASP A 551 12.05 15.70 11.17
CA ASP A 551 12.70 16.95 10.82
C ASP A 551 11.73 18.12 10.62
N LEU A 552 10.60 17.86 9.95
CA LEU A 552 9.52 18.85 9.82
C LEU A 552 8.93 19.16 11.20
N THR A 553 8.75 18.16 12.05
CA THR A 553 8.24 18.38 13.41
C THR A 553 9.17 19.27 14.22
N MET A 554 10.49 19.05 14.15
CA MET A 554 11.47 19.91 14.81
C MET A 554 11.47 21.33 14.27
N ALA A 555 11.34 21.51 12.95
CA ALA A 555 11.25 22.84 12.33
C ALA A 555 10.01 23.61 12.83
N TYR A 556 8.83 23.00 12.79
CA TYR A 556 7.60 23.63 13.26
C TYR A 556 7.62 23.90 14.76
N GLN A 557 8.19 23.01 15.57
CA GLN A 557 8.37 23.27 17.01
C GLN A 557 9.33 24.44 17.27
N GLY A 558 10.39 24.58 16.48
CA GLY A 558 11.29 25.74 16.53
C GLY A 558 10.57 27.06 16.19
N LEU A 559 9.76 27.05 15.12
CA LEU A 559 8.95 28.20 14.71
C LEU A 559 7.89 28.57 15.76
N ALA A 560 7.16 27.60 16.30
CA ALA A 560 6.19 27.79 17.37
C ALA A 560 6.87 28.29 18.66
N GLY A 561 8.10 27.86 18.93
CA GLY A 561 8.91 28.29 20.08
C GLY A 561 9.12 29.81 20.14
N LEU A 562 9.16 30.50 18.99
CA LEU A 562 9.28 31.96 18.92
C LEU A 562 8.08 32.70 19.54
N TYR A 563 6.95 32.02 19.71
CA TYR A 563 5.69 32.57 20.22
C TYR A 563 5.36 32.13 21.65
N ARG A 564 6.25 31.42 22.35
CA ARG A 564 5.97 30.92 23.71
C ARG A 564 6.10 31.96 24.82
N ASP A 565 7.06 32.89 24.71
CA ASP A 565 7.43 33.77 25.82
C ASP A 565 6.57 35.06 25.92
N PHE A 566 5.62 35.25 25.00
CA PHE A 566 4.75 36.42 25.00
C PHE A 566 3.39 36.08 24.39
N PHE A 567 2.40 36.93 24.65
CA PHE A 567 1.12 36.93 23.93
C PHE A 567 0.88 38.28 23.26
N GLY A 568 0.44 38.28 22.01
CA GLY A 568 0.17 39.51 21.25
C GLY A 568 -0.70 39.27 20.01
N ILE A 569 -0.53 40.13 19.00
CA ILE A 569 -1.31 40.09 17.75
C ILE A 569 -1.30 38.72 17.05
N PRO A 570 -0.14 38.00 16.89
CA PRO A 570 -0.13 36.68 16.25
C PRO A 570 -1.01 35.65 16.96
N HIS A 571 -1.00 35.66 18.29
CA HIS A 571 -1.85 34.79 19.11
C HIS A 571 -3.32 35.15 18.97
N MET A 572 -3.64 36.44 18.91
CA MET A 572 -5.01 36.89 18.71
C MET A 572 -5.56 36.49 17.33
N PHE A 573 -4.74 36.56 16.27
CA PHE A 573 -5.10 36.00 14.96
C PHE A 573 -5.43 34.51 15.03
N ALA A 574 -4.60 33.73 15.74
CA ALA A 574 -4.84 32.31 15.95
C ALA A 574 -6.15 32.05 16.71
N VAL A 575 -6.41 32.81 17.78
CA VAL A 575 -7.65 32.73 18.55
C VAL A 575 -8.87 33.00 17.67
N VAL A 576 -8.86 34.09 16.90
CA VAL A 576 -9.98 34.47 16.02
C VAL A 576 -10.22 33.41 14.95
N LYS A 577 -9.15 32.91 14.32
CA LYS A 577 -9.25 31.87 13.28
C LYS A 577 -9.84 30.57 13.83
N LEU A 578 -9.37 30.11 14.99
CA LEU A 578 -9.77 28.82 15.56
C LEU A 578 -11.17 28.82 16.17
N LEU A 579 -11.59 29.94 16.77
CA LEU A 579 -12.93 30.08 17.36
C LEU A 579 -14.00 30.40 16.31
N GLY A 580 -13.61 31.11 15.25
CA GLY A 580 -14.52 31.64 14.24
C GLY A 580 -15.60 32.55 14.83
N SER A 581 -16.61 32.87 14.01
CA SER A 581 -17.70 33.76 14.41
C SER A 581 -18.65 33.16 15.45
N ARG A 582 -18.66 31.82 15.60
CA ARG A 582 -19.61 31.13 16.49
C ARG A 582 -19.19 31.20 17.95
N SER A 583 -17.94 30.87 18.28
CA SER A 583 -17.53 30.75 19.69
C SER A 583 -16.94 32.04 20.28
N LEU A 584 -16.54 32.98 19.42
CA LEU A 584 -15.97 34.26 19.85
C LEU A 584 -16.88 35.10 20.76
N PRO A 585 -18.21 35.25 20.49
CA PRO A 585 -19.10 36.00 21.38
C PRO A 585 -19.17 35.43 22.79
N GLY A 586 -18.99 34.12 22.95
CA GLY A 586 -18.97 33.46 24.25
C GLY A 586 -17.81 33.93 25.13
N ILE A 587 -16.61 34.07 24.54
CA ILE A 587 -15.42 34.56 25.25
C ILE A 587 -15.57 36.03 25.62
N ILE A 588 -16.08 36.86 24.71
CA ILE A 588 -16.33 38.29 24.99
C ILE A 588 -17.28 38.43 26.18
N ARG A 589 -18.38 37.66 26.20
CA ARG A 589 -19.32 37.67 27.32
C ARG A 589 -18.65 37.23 28.63
N ALA A 590 -17.85 36.17 28.59
CA ALA A 590 -17.16 35.67 29.76
C ALA A 590 -16.17 36.70 30.35
N LEU A 591 -15.44 37.42 29.49
CA LEU A 591 -14.54 38.51 29.89
C LEU A 591 -15.31 39.68 30.53
N LEU A 592 -16.44 40.08 29.96
CA LEU A 592 -17.29 41.14 30.53
C LEU A 592 -17.85 40.75 31.90
N ASP A 593 -18.31 39.50 32.04
CA ASP A 593 -18.81 38.96 33.30
C ASP A 593 -17.70 38.92 34.37
N HIS A 594 -16.46 38.56 33.99
CA HIS A 594 -15.30 38.58 34.87
C HIS A 594 -14.93 40.00 35.31
N ILE A 595 -14.90 40.97 34.39
CA ILE A 595 -14.67 42.39 34.71
C ILE A 595 -15.75 42.88 35.70
N SER A 596 -17.03 42.57 35.44
CA SER A 596 -18.13 42.94 36.32
C SER A 596 -17.98 42.33 37.73
N SER A 597 -17.59 41.06 37.81
CA SER A 597 -17.34 40.36 39.07
C SER A 597 -16.20 40.99 39.87
N LYS A 598 -15.07 41.27 39.20
CA LYS A 598 -13.88 41.91 39.80
C LYS A 598 -14.18 43.32 40.29
N ILE A 599 -14.90 44.13 39.51
CA ILE A 599 -15.34 45.47 39.94
C ILE A 599 -16.19 45.35 41.20
N THR A 600 -17.19 44.47 41.20
CA THR A 600 -18.09 44.27 42.35
C THR A 600 -17.32 43.84 43.61
N ALA A 601 -16.34 42.96 43.47
CA ALA A 601 -15.48 42.53 44.58
C ALA A 601 -14.50 43.61 45.05
N MET A 602 -14.06 44.50 44.16
CA MET A 602 -13.12 45.58 44.45
C MET A 602 -13.78 46.79 45.13
N VAL A 603 -15.04 47.10 44.81
CA VAL A 603 -15.80 48.23 45.41
C VAL A 603 -15.66 48.32 46.94
N PRO A 604 -15.98 47.27 47.73
CA PRO A 604 -15.86 47.36 49.19
C PRO A 604 -14.42 47.60 49.67
N LYS A 605 -13.42 47.03 48.97
CA LYS A 605 -11.99 47.25 49.27
C LYS A 605 -11.60 48.71 49.05
N VAL A 606 -12.04 49.31 47.94
CA VAL A 606 -11.79 50.71 47.60
C VAL A 606 -12.51 51.64 48.57
N THR A 607 -13.75 51.36 48.96
CA THR A 607 -14.47 52.13 49.97
C THR A 607 -13.74 52.09 51.31
N GLY A 608 -13.23 50.92 51.73
CA GLY A 608 -12.40 50.81 52.93
C GLY A 608 -11.09 51.60 52.86
N LEU A 609 -10.42 51.62 51.71
CA LEU A 609 -9.25 52.48 51.49
C LEU A 609 -9.63 53.97 51.52
N GLN A 610 -10.80 54.33 50.98
CA GLN A 610 -11.33 55.70 50.98
C GLN A 610 -11.64 56.21 52.39
N GLU A 611 -12.18 55.35 53.27
CA GLU A 611 -12.38 55.69 54.68
C GLU A 611 -11.07 55.87 55.45
N ALA A 612 -10.01 55.17 55.04
CA ALA A 612 -8.67 55.29 55.61
C ALA A 612 -7.88 56.51 55.09
N LEU A 613 -8.30 57.12 53.98
CA LEU A 613 -7.67 58.30 53.39
C LEU A 613 -7.96 59.57 54.21
N PRO A 614 -6.99 60.50 54.34
CA PRO A 614 -7.23 61.79 54.98
C PRO A 614 -8.35 62.56 54.27
N LYS A 615 -9.26 63.18 55.04
CA LYS A 615 -10.41 63.95 54.50
C LYS A 615 -10.00 65.12 53.60
N SER A 616 -8.78 65.63 53.75
CA SER A 616 -8.20 66.65 52.88
C SER A 616 -6.68 66.58 52.93
N ILE A 617 -6.03 66.58 51.76
CA ILE A 617 -4.59 66.83 51.63
C ILE A 617 -4.44 68.24 51.09
N GLY A 618 -3.95 69.17 51.91
CA GLY A 618 -3.70 70.55 51.50
C GLY A 618 -2.48 70.66 50.57
N LEU A 619 -2.43 71.71 49.74
CA LEU A 619 -1.24 72.05 48.98
C LEU A 619 -0.09 72.37 49.94
N LEU A 620 1.06 71.71 49.77
CA LEU A 620 2.21 71.86 50.64
C LEU A 620 2.89 73.21 50.37
N SER A 621 3.34 73.88 51.43
CA SER A 621 4.10 75.13 51.28
C SER A 621 5.46 74.86 50.63
N PHE A 622 5.87 75.75 49.73
CA PHE A 622 7.19 75.73 49.10
C PHE A 622 8.34 75.96 50.10
N ASP A 623 8.06 76.50 51.29
CA ASP A 623 9.07 76.89 52.29
C ASP A 623 9.93 75.71 52.79
N GLY A 624 9.41 74.48 52.73
CA GLY A 624 10.10 73.27 53.20
C GLY A 624 11.00 72.58 52.18
N GLY A 625 11.06 73.06 50.93
CA GLY A 625 11.75 72.38 49.83
C GLY A 625 11.23 70.96 49.54
N ILE A 626 11.86 70.27 48.57
CA ILE A 626 11.44 68.92 48.13
C ILE A 626 11.49 67.91 49.28
N ALA A 627 12.54 67.95 50.11
CA ALA A 627 12.71 67.02 51.23
C ALA A 627 11.66 67.21 52.34
N GLY A 628 11.30 68.47 52.65
CA GLY A 628 10.25 68.77 53.62
C GLY A 628 8.87 68.33 53.12
N CYS A 629 8.57 68.60 51.84
CA CYS A 629 7.33 68.13 51.21
C CYS A 629 7.25 66.59 51.18
N GLN A 630 8.34 65.92 50.81
CA GLN A 630 8.40 64.45 50.78
C GLN A 630 8.17 63.84 52.17
N LYS A 631 8.75 64.43 53.23
CA LYS A 631 8.53 63.98 54.60
C LYS A 631 7.08 64.12 55.03
N ILE A 632 6.44 65.26 54.73
CA ILE A 632 5.03 65.49 55.05
C ILE A 632 4.13 64.52 54.27
N ILE A 633 4.37 64.31 52.98
CA ILE A 633 3.63 63.32 52.18
C ILE A 633 3.80 61.93 52.77
N HIS A 634 5.02 61.57 53.17
CA HIS A 634 5.29 60.26 53.74
C HIS A 634 4.57 60.03 55.08
N GLU A 635 4.51 61.05 55.95
CA GLU A 635 3.76 61.02 57.22
C GLU A 635 2.23 61.02 57.01
N ILE A 636 1.73 61.71 55.99
CA ILE A 636 0.29 61.69 55.64
C ILE A 636 -0.11 60.34 55.04
N LEU A 637 0.76 59.72 54.25
CA LEU A 637 0.51 58.46 53.55
C LEU A 637 1.05 57.23 54.30
N THR A 638 1.52 57.33 55.55
CA THR A 638 2.10 56.19 56.28
C THR A 638 1.18 54.98 56.47
N TRP A 639 -0.14 55.13 56.25
CA TRP A 639 -1.11 54.03 56.21
C TRP A 639 -0.89 53.06 55.02
N GLU A 640 -0.08 53.47 54.05
CA GLU A 640 0.16 52.80 52.76
C GLU A 640 1.12 51.59 52.83
N ALA A 641 1.86 51.41 53.93
CA ALA A 641 2.95 50.41 54.02
C ALA A 641 2.55 49.03 54.59
N LYS A 642 1.29 48.82 55.02
CA LYS A 642 0.89 47.62 55.78
C LYS A 642 -0.44 46.96 55.37
N SER A 643 -1.12 47.43 54.33
CA SER A 643 -2.41 46.82 53.94
C SER A 643 -2.24 45.85 52.77
N ASP A 644 -2.45 44.56 53.03
CA ASP A 644 -2.58 43.52 51.99
C ASP A 644 -3.70 43.90 50.98
N VAL A 645 -4.69 44.66 51.45
CA VAL A 645 -5.79 45.24 50.65
C VAL A 645 -5.30 46.09 49.47
N LYS A 646 -4.20 46.86 49.63
CA LYS A 646 -3.65 47.66 48.53
C LYS A 646 -3.11 46.76 47.41
N VAL A 647 -2.43 45.67 47.77
CA VAL A 647 -1.87 44.72 46.81
C VAL A 647 -2.99 44.01 46.06
N GLU A 648 -4.05 43.59 46.77
CA GLU A 648 -5.22 42.98 46.15
C GLU A 648 -5.94 43.93 45.18
N VAL A 649 -6.16 45.19 45.56
CA VAL A 649 -6.81 46.18 44.68
C VAL A 649 -5.97 46.44 43.42
N LEU A 650 -4.65 46.52 43.56
CA LEU A 650 -3.75 46.68 42.40
C LEU A 650 -3.76 45.44 41.49
N HIS A 651 -3.86 44.23 42.07
CA HIS A 651 -3.98 43.00 41.31
C HIS A 651 -5.31 42.93 40.53
N ASP A 652 -6.43 43.26 41.20
CA ASP A 652 -7.75 43.30 40.58
C ASP A 652 -7.82 44.36 39.46
N LEU A 653 -7.24 45.55 39.65
CA LEU A 653 -7.13 46.58 38.61
C LEU A 653 -6.28 46.12 37.42
N LYS A 654 -5.18 45.41 37.68
CA LYS A 654 -4.30 44.88 36.64
C LYS A 654 -5.00 43.81 35.81
N GLU A 655 -5.77 42.92 36.43
CA GLU A 655 -6.57 41.90 35.74
C GLU A 655 -7.62 42.55 34.84
N ILE A 656 -8.37 43.53 35.37
CA ILE A 656 -9.37 44.30 34.59
C ILE A 656 -8.71 44.99 33.39
N GLY A 657 -7.58 45.68 33.61
CA GLY A 657 -6.84 46.34 32.54
C GLY A 657 -6.32 45.36 31.48
N SER A 658 -5.87 44.18 31.89
CA SER A 658 -5.40 43.12 30.99
C SER A 658 -6.54 42.56 30.14
N ALA A 659 -7.72 42.33 30.73
CA ALA A 659 -8.91 41.89 30.01
C ALA A 659 -9.41 42.94 28.99
N LEU A 660 -9.43 44.22 29.36
CA LEU A 660 -9.79 45.32 28.45
C LEU A 660 -8.82 45.42 27.27
N TYR A 661 -7.51 45.33 27.54
CA TYR A 661 -6.52 45.41 26.48
C TYR A 661 -6.53 44.15 25.60
N TRP A 662 -6.81 42.97 26.16
CA TRP A 662 -7.04 41.75 25.36
C TRP A 662 -8.21 41.92 24.39
N MET A 663 -9.33 42.53 24.83
CA MET A 663 -10.44 42.88 23.94
C MET A 663 -10.07 43.94 22.90
N SER A 664 -9.19 44.88 23.24
CA SER A 664 -8.63 45.83 22.27
C SER A 664 -7.78 45.13 21.19
N LEU A 665 -6.96 44.16 21.57
CA LEU A 665 -6.23 43.31 20.60
C LEU A 665 -7.19 42.54 19.70
N LEU A 666 -8.31 42.05 20.25
CA LEU A 666 -9.34 41.39 19.47
C LEU A 666 -9.97 42.34 18.44
N ASP A 667 -10.30 43.57 18.84
CA ASP A 667 -10.86 44.61 17.96
C ASP A 667 -9.89 45.03 16.83
N ILE A 668 -8.58 44.95 17.06
CA ILE A 668 -7.56 45.21 16.03
C ILE A 668 -7.50 44.09 14.97
N VAL A 669 -7.81 42.85 15.36
CA VAL A 669 -7.67 41.66 14.52
C VAL A 669 -8.93 41.33 13.73
N LEU A 670 -10.11 41.65 14.29
CA LEU A 670 -11.41 41.55 13.61
C LEU A 670 -11.54 42.61 12.52
#